data_AF-A0A1Y5F6I5-F1
#
_entry.id   AF-A0A1Y5F6I5-F1
#
_cell.length_a   1.000
_cell.length_b   1.000
_cell.length_c   1.000
_cell.angle_alpha   90.00
_cell.angle_beta   90.00
_cell.angle_gamma   90.00
#
_symmetry.space_group_name_H-M   'P 1'
#
loop_
_entity.id
_entity.type
_entity.pdbx_description
1 polymer ?
#
loop_
_entity_poly.entity_id
_entity_poly.type
_entity_poly.pdbx_seq_one_letter_code
_entity_poly.pdbx_strand_id
1 'polypeptide(L)'
;MKSLPNLVEIEINSACNRKCSYCPNSISKRVETGDMEEKTFIRIMDQLGEYNYSGKISFEFYNEPLLSRNFLNYTKIARKKLPNAILVLYSNGTKITSKEKFKEIQDAGIDYFYITKHENEEDYKFDEVYKTLSRDDSSFIEYRNFDEIDLYNRGGLLEVITSKEDTSNLPCSIPTNNLTITLKGNVVSCFEDYEQNFVLGNVNETHVIDIWNSLEYKEFRKDLKDGKRHLYENCKDCDRIDKNMKKEIKTNNKHFLGDEELAAIKRVFEKGNTYRYQMEESECAAFEREFSEKLGFEKSIIITSGTNALVAGLLAVGVGPKDEVIIPSYTYIATAAAVLTVGAIPVVVNIKSDMTISLEEISNAITDRTKAIIPVHMDGVQCDIEAIVELAAKNNLSVIEDVAQAMGGKFNGKYLGTFGDIGCFSLNRDKILSCGEGGIVATTRADLREKLLCITDHGYSFNPLHKDEFSTIKPFLGLSMRVSDISGAIMRVQLEKLSKIQEAYRERKEIFLKELSQIGDNFEIIAARDSAGDCCTSIHINCKAPDRAMILSKKLLQHQIYSIPVTLRNAHCVWKWKDMLGAGASSDDRLNPFLNTDKKYSYSKAFFLDSLDILMSTLKIDIDVTKDIDEVRSMARSVALLCEKTE
;
A
#
# COMPACT_ATOMS: atom_id res chain seq x y z
N MET A 1 16.90 -20.14 15.45
CA MET A 1 15.54 -20.06 15.98
C MET A 1 14.68 -21.01 15.16
N LYS A 2 13.88 -21.90 15.75
CA LYS A 2 13.01 -22.81 14.99
C LYS A 2 11.89 -21.99 14.32
N SER A 3 11.54 -22.30 13.07
CA SER A 3 10.41 -21.62 12.43
C SER A 3 9.09 -22.20 12.95
N LEU A 4 8.02 -21.41 12.89
CA LEU A 4 6.67 -21.81 13.27
C LEU A 4 5.76 -21.76 12.02
N PRO A 5 4.73 -22.63 11.92
CA PRO A 5 3.72 -22.54 10.87
C PRO A 5 2.81 -21.32 11.06
N ASN A 6 2.27 -20.76 9.98
CA ASN A 6 1.31 -19.65 10.07
C ASN A 6 -0.10 -20.13 10.43
N LEU A 7 -0.45 -21.35 10.01
CA LEU A 7 -1.70 -22.03 10.32
C LEU A 7 -1.40 -23.48 10.73
N VAL A 8 -2.05 -23.94 11.80
CA VAL A 8 -2.12 -25.36 12.16
C VAL A 8 -3.57 -25.83 12.02
N GLU A 9 -3.82 -26.69 11.04
CA GLU A 9 -5.10 -27.34 10.79
C GLU A 9 -5.14 -28.67 11.56
N ILE A 10 -6.17 -28.88 12.37
CA ILE A 10 -6.29 -30.05 13.24
C ILE A 10 -7.62 -30.73 12.99
N GLU A 11 -7.59 -31.92 12.40
CA GLU A 11 -8.80 -32.74 12.26
C GLU A 11 -9.28 -33.23 13.63
N ILE A 12 -10.40 -32.73 14.13
CA ILE A 12 -10.94 -33.14 15.44
C ILE A 12 -11.99 -34.25 15.36
N ASN A 13 -12.62 -34.46 14.20
CA ASN A 13 -13.51 -35.59 13.92
C ASN A 13 -13.53 -35.89 12.41
N SER A 14 -13.85 -37.13 12.01
CA SER A 14 -13.96 -37.49 10.58
C SER A 14 -15.34 -37.22 9.96
N ALA A 15 -16.35 -36.91 10.79
CA ALA A 15 -17.74 -36.90 10.38
C ALA A 15 -18.07 -35.63 9.58
N CYS A 16 -18.92 -35.79 8.55
CA CYS A 16 -19.55 -34.68 7.87
C CYS A 16 -21.00 -35.06 7.60
N ASN A 17 -21.93 -34.13 7.80
CA ASN A 17 -23.35 -34.32 7.54
C ASN A 17 -23.74 -33.93 6.11
N ARG A 18 -22.75 -33.80 5.22
CA ARG A 18 -22.92 -33.46 3.80
C ARG A 18 -22.28 -34.51 2.92
N LYS A 19 -22.86 -34.65 1.73
CA LYS A 19 -22.29 -35.42 0.62
C LYS A 19 -22.17 -34.48 -0.58
N CYS A 20 -21.02 -33.84 -0.73
CA CYS A 20 -20.76 -32.93 -1.84
C CYS A 20 -20.07 -33.71 -2.96
N SER A 21 -20.47 -33.50 -4.20
CA SER A 21 -19.92 -34.09 -5.42
C SER A 21 -18.40 -33.89 -5.57
N TYR A 22 -17.88 -32.84 -4.94
CA TYR A 22 -16.48 -32.38 -5.01
C TYR A 22 -15.69 -32.59 -3.70
N CYS A 23 -16.21 -33.35 -2.73
CA CYS A 23 -15.53 -33.59 -1.47
C CYS A 23 -14.96 -35.02 -1.43
N PRO A 24 -13.65 -35.22 -1.22
CA PRO A 24 -13.06 -36.55 -1.06
C PRO A 24 -13.76 -37.40 0.01
N ASN A 25 -14.26 -36.77 1.08
CA ASN A 25 -15.03 -37.45 2.14
C ASN A 25 -16.38 -38.02 1.67
N SER A 26 -16.87 -37.63 0.49
CA SER A 26 -18.13 -38.12 -0.09
C SER A 26 -17.95 -39.26 -1.09
N ILE A 27 -16.73 -39.40 -1.64
CA ILE A 27 -16.42 -40.33 -2.73
C ILE A 27 -15.42 -41.43 -2.32
N SER A 28 -14.52 -41.13 -1.38
CA SER A 28 -13.41 -41.99 -0.99
C SER A 28 -13.52 -42.36 0.48
N LYS A 29 -13.09 -43.59 0.81
CA LYS A 29 -13.11 -44.08 2.18
C LYS A 29 -12.08 -43.33 3.04
N ARG A 30 -12.52 -42.81 4.19
CA ARG A 30 -11.65 -42.24 5.23
C ARG A 30 -10.62 -43.27 5.71
N VAL A 31 -9.36 -42.85 5.81
CA VAL A 31 -8.27 -43.63 6.45
C VAL A 31 -8.49 -43.72 7.96
N GLU A 32 -8.84 -42.59 8.57
CA GLU A 32 -9.10 -42.47 10.01
C GLU A 32 -10.57 -42.10 10.25
N THR A 33 -11.20 -42.73 11.26
CA THR A 33 -12.62 -42.49 11.58
C THR A 33 -12.81 -42.29 13.08
N GLY A 34 -13.79 -41.46 13.44
CA GLY A 34 -14.15 -41.15 14.83
C GLY A 34 -13.82 -39.71 15.21
N ASP A 35 -13.59 -39.49 16.51
CA ASP A 35 -13.15 -38.22 17.10
C ASP A 35 -11.69 -38.34 17.53
N MET A 36 -10.94 -37.24 17.45
CA MET A 36 -9.58 -37.16 17.98
C MET A 36 -9.60 -37.40 19.49
N GLU A 37 -8.65 -38.18 20.01
CA GLU A 37 -8.49 -38.38 21.44
C GLU A 37 -8.07 -37.07 22.14
N GLU A 38 -8.71 -36.75 23.25
CA GLU A 38 -8.45 -35.51 24.01
C GLU A 38 -6.98 -35.38 24.44
N LYS A 39 -6.33 -36.50 24.78
CA LYS A 39 -4.90 -36.52 25.14
C LYS A 39 -4.01 -36.03 24.00
N THR A 40 -4.35 -36.37 22.75
CA THR A 40 -3.63 -35.94 21.55
C THR A 40 -3.83 -34.45 21.34
N PHE A 41 -5.08 -33.96 21.43
CA PHE A 41 -5.40 -32.55 21.27
C PHE A 41 -4.69 -31.66 22.30
N ILE A 42 -4.75 -32.03 23.58
CA ILE A 42 -4.08 -31.31 24.68
C ILE A 42 -2.56 -31.29 24.43
N ARG A 43 -1.98 -32.41 24.01
CA ARG A 43 -0.55 -32.48 23.70
C ARG A 43 -0.14 -31.52 22.59
N ILE A 44 -0.93 -31.38 21.53
CA ILE A 44 -0.66 -30.41 20.46
C ILE A 44 -0.70 -28.98 21.02
N MET A 45 -1.73 -28.64 21.81
CA MET A 45 -1.87 -27.29 22.39
C MET A 45 -0.72 -26.96 23.36
N ASP A 46 -0.30 -27.92 24.19
CA ASP A 46 0.83 -27.75 25.11
C ASP A 46 2.14 -27.50 24.35
N GLN A 47 2.43 -28.32 23.33
CA GLN A 47 3.63 -28.18 22.51
C GLN A 47 3.68 -26.85 21.74
N LEU A 48 2.55 -26.35 21.26
CA LEU A 48 2.46 -25.02 20.64
C LEU A 48 2.61 -23.89 21.67
N GLY A 49 2.09 -24.10 22.88
CA GLY A 49 2.18 -23.15 24.00
C GLY A 49 3.60 -22.89 24.46
N GLU A 50 4.48 -23.91 24.44
CA GLU A 50 5.92 -23.78 24.74
C GLU A 50 6.62 -22.74 23.85
N TYR A 51 6.10 -22.48 22.66
CA TYR A 51 6.63 -21.51 21.70
C TYR A 51 5.83 -20.21 21.64
N ASN A 52 4.88 -20.00 22.56
CA ASN A 52 3.96 -18.87 22.59
C ASN A 52 3.31 -18.62 21.22
N TYR A 53 2.79 -19.70 20.63
CA TYR A 53 2.25 -19.69 19.28
C TYR A 53 1.13 -18.64 19.12
N SER A 54 1.29 -17.75 18.13
CA SER A 54 0.37 -16.66 17.83
C SER A 54 -0.16 -16.70 16.39
N GLY A 55 -0.05 -17.86 15.73
CA GLY A 55 -0.61 -18.09 14.39
C GLY A 55 -2.09 -18.46 14.45
N LYS A 56 -2.57 -19.08 13.38
CA LYS A 56 -3.96 -19.55 13.28
C LYS A 56 -4.06 -21.01 13.69
N ILE A 57 -5.16 -21.37 14.37
CA ILE A 57 -5.56 -22.77 14.60
C ILE A 57 -6.93 -22.97 13.96
N SER A 58 -7.10 -24.06 13.23
CA SER A 58 -8.39 -24.48 12.69
C SER A 58 -8.65 -25.97 12.96
N PHE A 59 -9.88 -26.41 12.77
CA PHE A 59 -10.40 -27.66 13.34
C PHE A 59 -10.90 -28.66 12.28
N GLU A 60 -10.50 -28.45 11.03
CA GLU A 60 -11.01 -29.15 9.86
C GLU A 60 -9.95 -29.94 9.09
N PHE A 61 -10.44 -31.02 8.47
CA PHE A 61 -9.84 -31.78 7.38
C PHE A 61 -10.99 -32.58 6.71
N TYR A 62 -11.72 -31.92 5.82
CA TYR A 62 -12.92 -32.43 5.12
C TYR A 62 -14.11 -32.88 6.01
N ASN A 63 -14.09 -32.56 7.30
CA ASN A 63 -15.15 -32.84 8.26
C ASN A 63 -16.01 -31.61 8.53
N GLU A 64 -17.09 -31.80 9.28
CA GLU A 64 -17.82 -30.72 9.94
C GLU A 64 -17.36 -30.66 11.41
N PRO A 65 -16.57 -29.65 11.83
CA PRO A 65 -16.05 -29.59 13.20
C PRO A 65 -17.15 -29.60 14.26
N LEU A 66 -18.30 -29.00 13.97
CA LEU A 66 -19.44 -28.94 14.91
C LEU A 66 -20.15 -30.28 15.15
N LEU A 67 -19.77 -31.35 14.44
CA LEU A 67 -20.23 -32.71 14.74
C LEU A 67 -19.40 -33.39 15.83
N SER A 68 -18.21 -32.87 16.16
CA SER A 68 -17.43 -33.41 17.26
C SER A 68 -18.13 -33.17 18.59
N ARG A 69 -18.22 -34.21 19.41
CA ARG A 69 -18.75 -34.09 20.78
C ARG A 69 -17.88 -33.20 21.67
N ASN A 70 -16.61 -33.04 21.29
CA ASN A 70 -15.61 -32.31 22.06
C ASN A 70 -15.32 -30.91 21.52
N PHE A 71 -15.98 -30.45 20.46
CA PHE A 71 -15.67 -29.19 19.79
C PHE A 71 -15.55 -27.99 20.75
N LEU A 72 -16.57 -27.75 21.59
CA LEU A 72 -16.56 -26.63 22.55
C LEU A 72 -15.48 -26.80 23.63
N ASN A 73 -15.20 -28.04 24.05
CA ASN A 73 -14.13 -28.32 25.01
C ASN A 73 -12.75 -28.01 24.41
N TYR A 74 -12.50 -28.51 23.19
CA TYR A 74 -11.25 -28.28 22.46
C TYR A 74 -11.03 -26.80 22.16
N THR A 75 -12.06 -26.06 21.78
CA THR A 75 -11.96 -24.60 21.56
C THR A 75 -11.55 -23.88 22.83
N LYS A 76 -12.17 -24.20 23.98
CA LYS A 76 -11.83 -23.61 25.29
C LYS A 76 -10.41 -23.96 25.72
N ILE A 77 -9.97 -25.20 25.51
CA ILE A 77 -8.60 -25.65 25.78
C ILE A 77 -7.62 -24.86 24.91
N ALA A 78 -7.88 -24.75 23.60
CA ALA A 78 -7.03 -24.01 22.68
C ALA A 78 -6.91 -22.55 23.08
N ARG A 79 -8.03 -21.85 23.36
CA ARG A 79 -8.02 -20.45 23.80
C ARG A 79 -7.25 -20.26 25.10
N LYS A 80 -7.41 -21.16 26.07
CA LYS A 80 -6.70 -21.09 27.35
C LYS A 80 -5.20 -21.29 27.20
N LYS A 81 -4.78 -22.24 26.37
CA LYS A 81 -3.36 -22.61 26.17
C LYS A 81 -2.65 -21.66 25.22
N LEU A 82 -3.36 -21.11 24.24
CA LEU A 82 -2.84 -20.26 23.18
C LEU A 82 -3.62 -18.93 23.13
N PRO A 83 -3.51 -18.05 24.15
CA PRO A 83 -4.32 -16.84 24.24
C PRO A 83 -4.10 -15.86 23.08
N ASN A 84 -2.91 -15.90 22.47
CA ASN A 84 -2.50 -15.03 21.36
C ASN A 84 -2.77 -15.64 19.97
N ALA A 85 -3.22 -16.88 19.89
CA ALA A 85 -3.56 -17.52 18.62
C ALA A 85 -4.95 -17.07 18.15
N ILE A 86 -5.13 -17.07 16.82
CA ILE A 86 -6.42 -16.83 16.19
C ILE A 86 -7.10 -18.18 15.96
N LEU A 87 -8.25 -18.41 16.56
CA LEU A 87 -9.03 -19.64 16.38
C LEU A 87 -10.05 -19.44 15.27
N VAL A 88 -9.97 -20.27 14.24
CA VAL A 88 -10.78 -20.18 13.03
C VAL A 88 -11.66 -21.41 12.90
N LEU A 89 -12.96 -21.21 12.61
CA LEU A 89 -13.90 -22.28 12.33
C LEU A 89 -14.27 -22.30 10.85
N TYR A 90 -13.89 -23.36 10.13
CA TYR A 90 -14.46 -23.68 8.82
C TYR A 90 -15.63 -24.64 9.01
N SER A 91 -16.83 -24.25 8.58
CA SER A 91 -18.05 -25.04 8.78
C SER A 91 -19.01 -24.92 7.60
N ASN A 92 -19.79 -25.96 7.37
CA ASN A 92 -20.92 -25.96 6.45
C ASN A 92 -22.18 -25.32 7.07
N GLY A 93 -22.07 -24.74 8.27
CA GLY A 93 -23.06 -23.91 8.98
C GLY A 93 -24.35 -24.61 9.42
N THR A 94 -24.58 -25.86 9.03
CA THR A 94 -25.83 -26.60 9.33
C THR A 94 -26.15 -26.79 10.81
N LYS A 95 -25.12 -26.77 11.66
CA LYS A 95 -25.27 -26.90 13.11
C LYS A 95 -25.41 -25.54 13.81
N ILE A 96 -25.27 -24.44 13.08
CA ILE A 96 -25.49 -23.09 13.59
C ILE A 96 -26.94 -22.69 13.27
N THR A 97 -27.88 -23.25 14.03
CA THR A 97 -29.32 -23.11 13.75
C THR A 97 -29.98 -21.93 14.47
N SER A 98 -29.23 -21.19 15.30
CA SER A 98 -29.73 -20.00 15.99
C SER A 98 -28.59 -19.04 16.34
N LYS A 99 -28.94 -17.78 16.66
CA LYS A 99 -27.98 -16.76 17.12
C LYS A 99 -27.30 -17.17 18.42
N GLU A 100 -28.03 -17.82 19.33
CA GLU A 100 -27.49 -18.32 20.60
C GLU A 100 -26.43 -19.39 20.34
N LYS A 101 -26.64 -20.26 19.35
CA LYS A 101 -25.65 -21.29 18.99
C LYS A 101 -24.39 -20.66 18.40
N PHE A 102 -24.53 -19.64 17.55
CA PHE A 102 -23.40 -18.87 17.05
C PHE A 102 -22.60 -18.24 18.20
N LYS A 103 -23.30 -17.59 19.15
CA LYS A 103 -22.67 -16.98 20.33
C LYS A 103 -21.99 -17.99 21.23
N GLU A 104 -22.59 -19.15 21.47
CA GLU A 104 -21.95 -20.22 22.25
C GLU A 104 -20.59 -20.63 21.66
N ILE A 105 -20.48 -20.69 20.32
CA ILE A 105 -19.23 -21.02 19.63
C ILE A 105 -18.22 -19.88 19.74
N GLN A 106 -18.67 -18.63 19.56
CA GLN A 106 -17.83 -17.45 19.71
C GLN A 106 -17.28 -17.34 21.13
N ASP A 107 -18.13 -17.49 22.13
CA ASP A 107 -17.79 -17.44 23.57
C ASP A 107 -16.88 -18.60 23.99
N ALA A 108 -16.91 -19.73 23.29
CA ALA A 108 -15.95 -20.81 23.49
C ALA A 108 -14.53 -20.44 23.05
N GLY A 109 -14.39 -19.41 22.20
CA GLY A 109 -13.12 -18.80 21.84
C GLY A 109 -12.84 -18.69 20.34
N ILE A 110 -13.80 -19.00 19.45
CA ILE A 110 -13.61 -18.80 17.99
C ILE A 110 -13.59 -17.30 17.67
N ASP A 111 -12.55 -16.85 16.95
CA ASP A 111 -12.42 -15.45 16.52
C ASP A 111 -13.05 -15.20 15.15
N TYR A 112 -12.91 -16.16 14.22
CA TYR A 112 -13.35 -16.02 12.83
C TYR A 112 -14.06 -17.27 12.33
N PHE A 113 -15.08 -17.06 11.51
CA PHE A 113 -15.94 -18.09 10.97
C PHE A 113 -15.88 -18.05 9.45
N TYR A 114 -15.55 -19.18 8.83
CA TYR A 114 -15.71 -19.40 7.41
C TYR A 114 -16.89 -20.34 7.22
N ILE A 115 -18.05 -19.75 6.91
CA ILE A 115 -19.28 -20.52 6.72
C ILE A 115 -19.55 -20.64 5.24
N THR A 116 -19.64 -21.87 4.75
CA THR A 116 -19.88 -22.13 3.33
C THR A 116 -21.24 -22.82 3.15
N LYS A 117 -22.10 -22.22 2.32
CA LYS A 117 -23.30 -22.87 1.79
C LYS A 117 -22.91 -23.73 0.59
N HIS A 118 -22.80 -25.03 0.82
CA HIS A 118 -22.40 -26.01 -0.19
C HIS A 118 -23.56 -26.33 -1.17
N GLU A 119 -23.26 -27.02 -2.28
CA GLU A 119 -24.24 -27.36 -3.33
C GLU A 119 -25.50 -28.08 -2.81
N ASN A 120 -26.59 -27.95 -3.57
CA ASN A 120 -27.86 -28.64 -3.35
C ASN A 120 -28.52 -28.38 -1.98
N GLU A 121 -28.38 -27.14 -1.46
CA GLU A 121 -28.99 -26.74 -0.20
C GLU A 121 -30.21 -25.83 -0.39
N GLU A 122 -31.39 -26.46 -0.37
CA GLU A 122 -32.69 -25.81 -0.19
C GLU A 122 -32.98 -25.66 1.32
N ASP A 123 -33.55 -24.53 1.75
CA ASP A 123 -33.88 -24.23 3.16
C ASP A 123 -32.69 -24.24 4.14
N TYR A 124 -31.57 -23.63 3.74
CA TYR A 124 -30.36 -23.49 4.56
C TYR A 124 -30.59 -22.60 5.79
N LYS A 125 -30.80 -23.21 6.96
CA LYS A 125 -31.13 -22.48 8.21
C LYS A 125 -30.14 -21.38 8.61
N PHE A 126 -28.87 -21.50 8.25
CA PHE A 126 -27.90 -20.47 8.58
C PHE A 126 -28.16 -19.16 7.82
N ASP A 127 -28.84 -19.18 6.66
CA ASP A 127 -29.27 -17.95 5.97
C ASP A 127 -30.17 -17.10 6.87
N GLU A 128 -31.07 -17.73 7.63
CA GLU A 128 -31.95 -17.05 8.57
C GLU A 128 -31.17 -16.54 9.77
N VAL A 129 -30.27 -17.35 10.33
CA VAL A 129 -29.41 -16.96 11.45
C VAL A 129 -28.57 -15.74 11.08
N TYR A 130 -27.87 -15.79 9.94
CA TYR A 130 -26.99 -14.74 9.47
C TYR A 130 -27.72 -13.39 9.34
N LYS A 131 -28.97 -13.39 8.86
CA LYS A 131 -29.82 -12.18 8.77
C LYS A 131 -30.19 -11.58 10.13
N THR A 132 -30.17 -12.38 11.21
CA THR A 132 -30.50 -11.91 12.58
C THR A 132 -29.28 -11.44 13.38
N LEU A 133 -28.07 -11.65 12.85
CA LEU A 133 -26.84 -11.21 13.50
C LEU A 133 -26.72 -9.68 13.45
N SER A 134 -26.14 -9.11 14.50
CA SER A 134 -25.76 -7.70 14.47
C SER A 134 -24.64 -7.49 13.44
N ARG A 135 -24.39 -6.23 13.04
CA ARG A 135 -23.27 -5.93 12.15
C ARG A 135 -21.94 -6.40 12.75
N ASP A 136 -21.75 -6.18 14.05
CA ASP A 136 -20.54 -6.59 14.78
C ASP A 136 -20.39 -8.12 14.74
N ASP A 137 -21.46 -8.86 15.01
CA ASP A 137 -21.44 -10.33 14.96
C ASP A 137 -21.14 -10.87 13.57
N SER A 138 -21.75 -10.26 12.54
CA SER A 138 -21.53 -10.67 11.14
C SER A 138 -20.13 -10.35 10.63
N SER A 139 -19.42 -9.38 11.25
CA SER A 139 -18.08 -8.97 10.83
C SER A 139 -17.01 -10.06 11.02
N PHE A 140 -17.27 -11.03 11.90
CA PHE A 140 -16.39 -12.17 12.15
C PHE A 140 -16.66 -13.35 11.21
N ILE A 141 -17.63 -13.23 10.30
CA ILE A 141 -18.05 -14.30 9.40
C ILE A 141 -17.68 -13.95 7.96
N GLU A 142 -16.88 -14.81 7.33
CA GLU A 142 -16.80 -14.92 5.88
C GLU A 142 -17.85 -15.93 5.43
N TYR A 143 -18.99 -15.41 4.95
CA TYR A 143 -20.10 -16.22 4.46
C TYR A 143 -20.01 -16.38 2.94
N ARG A 144 -19.92 -17.64 2.47
CA ARG A 144 -19.68 -17.97 1.06
C ARG A 144 -20.75 -18.88 0.49
N ASN A 145 -21.12 -18.67 -0.76
CA ASN A 145 -21.95 -19.58 -1.55
C ASN A 145 -21.07 -20.58 -2.35
N PHE A 146 -21.69 -21.66 -2.79
CA PHE A 146 -21.00 -22.73 -3.53
C PHE A 146 -20.32 -22.22 -4.81
N ASP A 147 -20.94 -21.30 -5.53
CA ASP A 147 -20.41 -20.69 -6.75
C ASP A 147 -19.18 -19.80 -6.51
N GLU A 148 -18.91 -19.42 -5.26
CA GLU A 148 -17.76 -18.59 -4.87
C GLU A 148 -16.54 -19.43 -4.44
N ILE A 149 -16.69 -20.75 -4.28
CA ILE A 149 -15.58 -21.61 -3.87
C ILE A 149 -14.78 -22.09 -5.08
N ASP A 150 -13.46 -22.05 -4.93
CA ASP A 150 -12.60 -22.71 -5.89
C ASP A 150 -12.57 -24.21 -5.66
N LEU A 151 -12.80 -24.93 -6.74
CA LEU A 151 -12.63 -26.37 -6.81
C LEU A 151 -11.30 -26.68 -7.50
N TYR A 152 -10.58 -27.62 -6.90
CA TYR A 152 -9.32 -28.17 -7.41
C TYR A 152 -9.44 -29.69 -7.42
N ASN A 153 -8.59 -30.38 -8.17
CA ASN A 153 -8.60 -31.83 -8.31
C ASN A 153 -8.15 -32.60 -7.04
N ARG A 154 -8.00 -31.93 -5.89
CA ARG A 154 -7.77 -32.51 -4.55
C ARG A 154 -6.68 -33.58 -4.51
N GLY A 155 -5.49 -33.25 -5.03
CA GLY A 155 -4.37 -34.19 -5.09
C GLY A 155 -4.59 -35.32 -6.12
N GLY A 156 -5.39 -35.06 -7.15
CA GLY A 156 -5.72 -36.03 -8.20
C GLY A 156 -6.94 -36.92 -7.92
N LEU A 157 -7.59 -36.79 -6.74
CA LEU A 157 -8.71 -37.65 -6.33
C LEU A 157 -10.04 -37.37 -7.05
N LEU A 158 -10.20 -36.19 -7.65
CA LEU A 158 -11.45 -35.78 -8.29
C LEU A 158 -11.28 -35.56 -9.78
N GLU A 159 -11.68 -36.55 -10.58
CA GLU A 159 -11.63 -36.48 -12.05
C GLU A 159 -12.48 -35.32 -12.62
N VAL A 160 -13.61 -35.01 -11.97
CA VAL A 160 -14.64 -34.06 -12.42
C VAL A 160 -14.16 -32.60 -12.39
N ILE A 161 -13.10 -32.29 -11.63
CA ILE A 161 -12.67 -30.91 -11.34
C ILE A 161 -11.35 -30.55 -12.05
N THR A 162 -10.78 -31.46 -12.84
CA THR A 162 -9.47 -31.27 -13.45
C THR A 162 -9.42 -30.04 -14.36
N SER A 163 -8.63 -29.04 -13.97
CA SER A 163 -8.11 -28.08 -14.94
C SER A 163 -7.17 -28.84 -15.88
N LYS A 164 -7.23 -28.58 -17.19
CA LYS A 164 -6.38 -29.25 -18.19
C LYS A 164 -4.91 -28.75 -18.18
N GLU A 165 -4.52 -27.97 -17.18
CA GLU A 165 -3.21 -27.34 -17.10
C GLU A 165 -2.23 -28.24 -16.35
N ASP A 166 -1.06 -28.49 -16.96
CA ASP A 166 0.04 -29.18 -16.28
C ASP A 166 0.65 -28.23 -15.23
N THR A 167 0.42 -28.53 -13.96
CA THR A 167 0.92 -27.75 -12.82
C THR A 167 2.14 -28.38 -12.15
N SER A 168 2.64 -29.51 -12.68
CA SER A 168 3.69 -30.33 -12.07
C SER A 168 5.03 -29.61 -11.86
N ASN A 169 5.24 -28.52 -12.61
CA ASN A 169 6.41 -27.64 -12.56
C ASN A 169 6.13 -26.24 -11.99
N LEU A 170 4.95 -26.02 -11.39
CA LEU A 170 4.57 -24.74 -10.78
C LEU A 170 4.83 -24.72 -9.28
N PRO A 171 5.25 -23.58 -8.70
CA PRO A 171 5.49 -23.47 -7.27
C PRO A 171 4.20 -23.66 -6.43
N CYS A 172 4.36 -24.10 -5.18
CA CYS A 172 3.28 -24.23 -4.20
C CYS A 172 3.72 -23.65 -2.85
N SER A 173 2.94 -22.71 -2.31
CA SER A 173 3.19 -22.04 -1.03
C SER A 173 2.49 -22.71 0.15
N ILE A 174 1.48 -23.55 -0.10
CA ILE A 174 0.58 -24.08 0.95
C ILE A 174 1.35 -24.78 2.08
N PRO A 175 2.19 -25.79 1.81
CA PRO A 175 2.91 -26.48 2.88
C PRO A 175 3.99 -25.61 3.51
N THR A 176 4.35 -24.46 2.90
CA THR A 176 5.27 -23.49 3.52
C THR A 176 4.61 -22.81 4.73
N ASN A 177 3.29 -22.64 4.70
CA ASN A 177 2.53 -21.86 5.68
C ASN A 177 1.67 -22.73 6.60
N ASN A 178 1.16 -23.86 6.10
CA ASN A 178 0.16 -24.67 6.76
C ASN A 178 0.77 -26.00 7.24
N LEU A 179 0.46 -26.37 8.47
CA LEU A 179 0.74 -27.69 9.04
C LEU A 179 -0.60 -28.39 9.30
N THR A 180 -0.80 -29.56 8.72
CA THR A 180 -2.06 -30.32 8.84
C THR A 180 -1.87 -31.57 9.70
N ILE A 181 -2.70 -31.73 10.73
CA ILE A 181 -2.68 -32.83 11.69
C ILE A 181 -3.98 -33.63 11.59
N THR A 182 -3.89 -34.94 11.38
CA THR A 182 -5.04 -35.84 11.28
C THR A 182 -5.53 -36.31 12.66
N LEU A 183 -6.66 -37.04 12.71
CA LEU A 183 -7.29 -37.54 13.95
C LEU A 183 -6.35 -38.28 14.89
N LYS A 184 -5.47 -39.13 14.36
CA LYS A 184 -4.51 -39.90 15.19
C LYS A 184 -3.20 -39.17 15.45
N GLY A 185 -3.12 -37.89 15.07
CA GLY A 185 -1.96 -37.04 15.30
C GLY A 185 -0.88 -37.14 14.22
N ASN A 186 -1.17 -37.76 13.06
CA ASN A 186 -0.22 -37.77 11.95
C ASN A 186 -0.12 -36.36 11.34
N VAL A 187 1.10 -35.91 11.07
CA VAL A 187 1.37 -34.68 10.33
C VAL A 187 1.50 -35.08 8.86
N VAL A 188 0.53 -34.71 8.05
CA VAL A 188 0.54 -34.99 6.61
C VAL A 188 1.12 -33.81 5.84
N SER A 189 1.49 -34.07 4.60
CA SER A 189 2.12 -33.10 3.70
C SER A 189 1.32 -31.81 3.49
N CYS A 190 0.00 -31.91 3.36
CA CYS A 190 -0.94 -30.80 3.14
C CYS A 190 -2.37 -31.29 3.38
N PHE A 191 -3.32 -30.39 3.60
CA PHE A 191 -4.74 -30.72 3.67
C PHE A 191 -5.33 -31.26 2.33
N GLU A 192 -4.58 -31.29 1.23
CA GLU A 192 -5.00 -31.99 0.00
C GLU A 192 -4.65 -33.50 0.03
N ASP A 193 -3.81 -33.95 0.97
CA ASP A 193 -3.38 -35.34 1.12
C ASP A 193 -4.41 -36.19 1.89
N TYR A 194 -5.63 -36.27 1.36
CA TYR A 194 -6.77 -36.92 2.01
C TYR A 194 -6.53 -38.40 2.34
N GLU A 195 -5.81 -39.10 1.47
CA GLU A 195 -5.43 -40.52 1.65
C GLU A 195 -4.23 -40.70 2.59
N GLN A 196 -3.64 -39.61 3.08
CA GLN A 196 -2.48 -39.62 4.00
C GLN A 196 -1.29 -40.38 3.41
N ASN A 197 -1.07 -40.23 2.11
CA ASN A 197 -0.02 -40.94 1.37
C ASN A 197 1.38 -40.45 1.76
N PHE A 198 1.50 -39.24 2.31
CA PHE A 198 2.77 -38.67 2.74
C PHE A 198 2.72 -38.11 4.17
N VAL A 199 3.03 -38.97 5.14
CA VAL A 199 3.10 -38.66 6.58
C VAL A 199 4.54 -38.30 6.97
N LEU A 200 4.73 -37.13 7.56
CA LEU A 200 6.03 -36.54 7.93
C LEU A 200 6.40 -36.72 9.42
N GLY A 201 5.48 -37.27 10.20
CA GLY A 201 5.67 -37.58 11.62
C GLY A 201 4.35 -37.72 12.38
N ASN A 202 4.42 -38.06 13.66
CA ASN A 202 3.24 -38.13 14.54
C ASN A 202 3.47 -37.34 15.83
N VAL A 203 2.53 -36.44 16.18
CA VAL A 203 2.65 -35.52 17.33
C VAL A 203 2.62 -36.23 18.68
N ASN A 204 2.11 -37.47 18.73
CA ASN A 204 2.14 -38.30 19.94
C ASN A 204 3.55 -38.83 20.23
N GLU A 205 4.39 -38.94 19.21
CA GLU A 205 5.74 -39.50 19.31
C GLU A 205 6.80 -38.39 19.31
N THR A 206 6.66 -37.40 18.43
CA THR A 206 7.62 -36.31 18.23
C THR A 206 6.95 -34.96 18.48
N HIS A 207 7.71 -33.98 18.97
CA HIS A 207 7.20 -32.63 19.20
C HIS A 207 6.78 -31.98 17.85
N VAL A 208 5.60 -31.36 17.77
CA VAL A 208 5.03 -30.81 16.52
C VAL A 208 5.96 -29.81 15.83
N ILE A 209 6.59 -28.92 16.59
CA ILE A 209 7.57 -27.96 16.06
C ILE A 209 8.85 -28.64 15.56
N ASP A 210 9.21 -29.81 16.09
CA ASP A 210 10.35 -30.59 15.59
C ASP A 210 10.00 -31.32 14.30
N ILE A 211 8.79 -31.85 14.18
CA ILE A 211 8.27 -32.39 12.91
C ILE A 211 8.29 -31.29 11.83
N TRP A 212 7.72 -30.11 12.13
CA TRP A 212 7.74 -28.95 11.21
C TRP A 212 9.15 -28.56 10.77
N ASN A 213 10.12 -28.65 11.68
CA ASN A 213 11.50 -28.26 11.43
C ASN A 213 12.43 -29.43 11.03
N SER A 214 11.88 -30.63 10.79
CA SER A 214 12.65 -31.79 10.34
C SER A 214 13.30 -31.49 8.98
N LEU A 215 14.40 -32.18 8.69
CA LEU A 215 15.09 -32.01 7.41
C LEU A 215 14.16 -32.35 6.24
N GLU A 216 13.46 -33.48 6.35
CA GLU A 216 12.49 -33.95 5.34
C GLU A 216 11.38 -32.93 5.07
N TYR A 217 10.75 -32.36 6.11
CA TYR A 217 9.68 -31.38 5.90
C TYR A 217 10.23 -30.04 5.37
N LYS A 218 11.45 -29.64 5.74
CA LYS A 218 12.09 -28.45 5.15
C LYS A 218 12.41 -28.64 3.67
N GLU A 219 12.93 -29.81 3.29
CA GLU A 219 13.21 -30.15 1.90
C GLU A 219 11.93 -30.21 1.08
N PHE A 220 10.89 -30.89 1.56
CA PHE A 220 9.57 -30.91 0.93
C PHE A 220 9.03 -29.50 0.64
N ARG A 221 9.02 -28.61 1.65
CA ARG A 221 8.53 -27.24 1.50
C ARG A 221 9.38 -26.42 0.53
N LYS A 222 10.69 -26.63 0.53
CA LYS A 222 11.61 -25.96 -0.40
C LYS A 222 11.37 -26.42 -1.83
N ASP A 223 11.30 -27.73 -2.06
CA ASP A 223 11.12 -28.29 -3.40
C ASP A 223 9.79 -27.87 -4.02
N LEU A 224 8.71 -27.84 -3.23
CA LEU A 224 7.43 -27.32 -3.70
C LEU A 224 7.46 -25.81 -3.97
N LYS A 225 8.18 -25.03 -3.17
CA LYS A 225 8.40 -23.59 -3.46
C LYS A 225 9.19 -23.37 -4.74
N ASP A 226 10.11 -24.28 -5.07
CA ASP A 226 10.93 -24.25 -6.28
C ASP A 226 10.21 -24.86 -7.51
N GLY A 227 8.93 -25.23 -7.37
CA GLY A 227 8.11 -25.75 -8.47
C GLY A 227 8.31 -27.24 -8.75
N LYS A 228 8.93 -28.00 -7.86
CA LYS A 228 9.23 -29.42 -8.07
C LYS A 228 8.11 -30.35 -7.60
N ARG A 229 6.86 -30.08 -8.00
CA ARG A 229 5.71 -30.92 -7.57
C ARG A 229 5.80 -32.34 -8.11
N HIS A 230 6.38 -32.51 -9.29
CA HIS A 230 6.62 -33.81 -9.94
C HIS A 230 7.45 -34.80 -9.12
N LEU A 231 8.16 -34.35 -8.07
CA LEU A 231 8.93 -35.23 -7.19
C LEU A 231 8.08 -35.98 -6.16
N TYR A 232 6.83 -35.55 -5.94
CA TYR A 232 5.97 -36.10 -4.88
C TYR A 232 4.66 -36.62 -5.45
N GLU A 233 4.31 -37.87 -5.11
CA GLU A 233 3.16 -38.59 -5.69
C GLU A 233 1.83 -37.85 -5.50
N ASN A 234 1.61 -37.27 -4.31
CA ASN A 234 0.40 -36.52 -3.98
C ASN A 234 0.38 -35.09 -4.57
N CYS A 235 1.51 -34.60 -5.09
CA CYS A 235 1.64 -33.25 -5.61
C CYS A 235 1.70 -33.21 -7.14
N LYS A 236 2.20 -34.26 -7.80
CA LYS A 236 2.44 -34.30 -9.25
C LYS A 236 1.17 -34.05 -10.06
N ASP A 237 0.03 -34.55 -9.58
CA ASP A 237 -1.27 -34.44 -10.22
C ASP A 237 -2.14 -33.34 -9.60
N CYS A 238 -1.64 -32.57 -8.64
CA CYS A 238 -2.43 -31.55 -7.92
C CYS A 238 -2.51 -30.23 -8.69
N ASP A 239 -3.69 -29.87 -9.19
CA ASP A 239 -3.93 -28.63 -9.97
C ASP A 239 -4.17 -27.37 -9.12
N ARG A 240 -4.02 -27.49 -7.79
CA ARG A 240 -4.17 -26.34 -6.91
C ARG A 240 -3.03 -25.35 -7.12
N ILE A 241 -3.36 -24.22 -7.72
CA ILE A 241 -2.48 -23.06 -7.80
C ILE A 241 -2.95 -22.07 -6.74
N ASP A 242 -2.05 -21.63 -5.86
CA ASP A 242 -2.36 -20.57 -4.91
C ASP A 242 -2.95 -19.37 -5.69
N LYS A 243 -4.15 -18.89 -5.34
CA LYS A 243 -4.74 -17.71 -5.99
C LYS A 243 -3.82 -16.49 -5.92
N ASN A 244 -2.86 -16.43 -5.00
CA ASN A 244 -1.85 -15.38 -5.00
C ASN A 244 -0.79 -15.55 -6.10
N MET A 245 -0.60 -16.77 -6.60
CA MET A 245 0.20 -17.11 -7.78
C MET A 245 -0.64 -17.10 -9.07
N LYS A 246 -1.96 -17.34 -8.95
CA LYS A 246 -2.97 -17.28 -10.04
C LYS A 246 -3.63 -15.92 -10.20
N LYS A 247 -3.38 -14.99 -9.27
CA LYS A 247 -3.29 -13.59 -9.63
C LYS A 247 -2.34 -13.66 -10.82
N GLU A 248 -2.86 -13.43 -12.03
CA GLU A 248 -2.15 -12.58 -12.99
C GLU A 248 -1.29 -11.67 -12.13
N ILE A 249 -0.03 -11.43 -12.47
CA ILE A 249 0.61 -10.23 -11.94
C ILE A 249 -0.45 -9.16 -12.17
N LYS A 250 -1.23 -8.80 -11.11
CA LYS A 250 -2.20 -7.73 -11.11
C LYS A 250 -1.15 -6.68 -11.21
N THR A 251 -0.83 -6.33 -12.47
CA THR A 251 0.13 -5.29 -12.78
C THR A 251 -0.31 -4.23 -11.82
N ASN A 252 0.60 -3.87 -10.92
CA ASN A 252 0.27 -3.11 -9.72
C ASN A 252 -0.09 -1.70 -10.22
N ASN A 253 -1.22 -1.63 -10.89
CA ASN A 253 -1.58 -0.67 -11.91
C ASN A 253 -2.48 0.34 -11.24
N LYS A 254 -1.96 0.81 -10.10
CA LYS A 254 -2.53 1.91 -9.34
C LYS A 254 -2.60 3.21 -10.18
N HIS A 255 -2.02 3.19 -11.39
CA HIS A 255 -1.95 4.29 -12.35
C HIS A 255 -2.91 4.12 -13.54
N PHE A 256 -3.73 3.07 -13.55
CA PHE A 256 -4.74 2.85 -14.59
C PHE A 256 -4.15 2.87 -16.02
N LEU A 257 -2.89 2.45 -16.19
CA LEU A 257 -2.21 2.31 -17.48
C LEU A 257 -2.77 1.09 -18.21
N GLY A 258 -3.34 1.28 -19.38
CA GLY A 258 -3.99 0.21 -20.13
C GLY A 258 -3.81 0.34 -21.63
N ASP A 259 -4.73 -0.29 -22.35
CA ASP A 259 -4.72 -0.32 -23.82
C ASP A 259 -4.82 1.08 -24.44
N GLU A 260 -5.41 2.05 -23.73
CA GLU A 260 -5.52 3.44 -24.20
C GLU A 260 -4.14 4.11 -24.29
N GLU A 261 -3.29 3.93 -23.28
CA GLU A 261 -1.90 4.40 -23.30
C GLU A 261 -1.07 3.64 -24.34
N LEU A 262 -1.24 2.31 -24.45
CA LEU A 262 -0.55 1.52 -25.47
C LEU A 262 -0.91 1.99 -26.89
N ALA A 263 -2.19 2.28 -27.13
CA ALA A 263 -2.65 2.84 -28.39
C ALA A 263 -2.05 4.24 -28.64
N ALA A 264 -1.92 5.08 -27.60
CA ALA A 264 -1.28 6.38 -27.72
C ALA A 264 0.21 6.28 -28.09
N ILE A 265 0.95 5.36 -27.45
CA ILE A 265 2.34 5.05 -27.79
C ILE A 265 2.44 4.58 -29.24
N LYS A 266 1.57 3.65 -29.65
CA LYS A 266 1.56 3.13 -31.03
C LYS A 266 1.40 4.24 -32.06
N ARG A 267 0.50 5.21 -31.82
CA ARG A 267 0.31 6.37 -32.72
C ARG A 267 1.59 7.20 -32.90
N VAL A 268 2.38 7.38 -31.84
CA VAL A 268 3.67 8.09 -31.90
C VAL A 268 4.65 7.38 -32.84
N PHE A 269 4.75 6.06 -32.72
CA PHE A 269 5.63 5.25 -33.57
C PHE A 269 5.16 5.20 -35.02
N GLU A 270 3.85 5.09 -35.27
CA GLU A 270 3.28 5.10 -36.62
C GLU A 270 3.53 6.43 -37.35
N LYS A 271 3.49 7.55 -36.63
CA LYS A 271 3.84 8.88 -37.15
C LYS A 271 5.35 9.10 -37.32
N GLY A 272 6.19 8.28 -36.65
CA GLY A 272 7.65 8.42 -36.66
C GLY A 272 8.19 9.62 -35.87
N ASN A 273 7.37 10.29 -35.06
CA ASN A 273 7.72 11.55 -34.39
C ASN A 273 7.91 11.35 -32.89
N THR A 274 9.12 11.00 -32.48
CA THR A 274 9.45 10.77 -31.06
C THR A 274 10.02 12.01 -30.36
N TYR A 275 10.37 13.05 -31.12
CA TYR A 275 10.94 14.29 -30.60
C TYR A 275 9.88 15.40 -30.53
N ARG A 276 9.75 16.00 -29.34
CA ARG A 276 8.68 16.96 -28.98
C ARG A 276 8.60 18.26 -29.76
N TYR A 277 9.55 18.53 -30.65
CA TYR A 277 9.66 19.79 -31.40
C TYR A 277 9.73 19.57 -32.92
N GLN A 278 9.34 18.38 -33.42
CA GLN A 278 9.32 18.08 -34.87
C GLN A 278 8.15 18.73 -35.61
N MET A 279 7.08 19.08 -34.92
CA MET A 279 5.87 19.69 -35.47
C MET A 279 5.31 20.72 -34.50
N GLU A 280 4.45 21.61 -35.02
CA GLU A 280 3.84 22.70 -34.25
C GLU A 280 2.99 22.17 -33.07
N GLU A 281 2.20 21.12 -33.31
CA GLU A 281 1.43 20.43 -32.28
C GLU A 281 1.94 18.99 -32.08
N SER A 282 3.01 18.84 -31.31
CA SER A 282 3.51 17.55 -30.83
C SER A 282 2.62 16.96 -29.73
N GLU A 283 2.81 15.69 -29.38
CA GLU A 283 2.04 15.09 -28.26
C GLU A 283 2.37 15.76 -26.92
N CYS A 284 3.62 16.20 -26.73
CA CYS A 284 3.98 17.03 -25.57
C CYS A 284 3.31 18.41 -25.60
N ALA A 285 3.29 19.09 -26.74
CA ALA A 285 2.68 20.42 -26.86
C ALA A 285 1.15 20.36 -26.64
N ALA A 286 0.49 19.33 -27.18
CA ALA A 286 -0.93 19.09 -26.95
C ALA A 286 -1.22 18.82 -25.47
N PHE A 287 -0.43 17.94 -24.82
CA PHE A 287 -0.55 17.69 -23.38
C PHE A 287 -0.38 18.98 -22.55
N GLU A 288 0.64 19.78 -22.83
CA GLU A 288 0.91 21.02 -22.09
C GLU A 288 -0.25 22.02 -22.21
N ARG A 289 -0.85 22.15 -23.40
CA ARG A 289 -2.04 22.97 -23.58
C ARG A 289 -3.22 22.42 -22.79
N GLU A 290 -3.54 21.15 -22.96
CA GLU A 290 -4.67 20.46 -22.29
C GLU A 290 -4.53 20.55 -20.76
N PHE A 291 -3.33 20.35 -20.22
CA PHE A 291 -3.02 20.47 -18.80
C PHE A 291 -3.21 21.91 -18.30
N SER A 292 -2.72 22.89 -19.05
CA SER A 292 -2.82 24.30 -18.67
C SER A 292 -4.28 24.78 -18.68
N GLU A 293 -5.04 24.43 -19.71
CA GLU A 293 -6.47 24.73 -19.82
C GLU A 293 -7.29 24.07 -18.71
N LYS A 294 -7.03 22.79 -18.43
CA LYS A 294 -7.79 22.03 -17.44
C LYS A 294 -7.56 22.49 -16.00
N LEU A 295 -6.33 22.88 -15.65
CA LEU A 295 -5.98 23.26 -14.27
C LEU A 295 -5.90 24.78 -14.05
N GLY A 296 -5.90 25.59 -15.10
CA GLY A 296 -5.88 27.05 -15.02
C GLY A 296 -4.47 27.64 -14.92
N PHE A 297 -3.52 27.11 -15.69
CA PHE A 297 -2.17 27.67 -15.82
C PHE A 297 -2.02 28.52 -17.08
N GLU A 298 -1.12 29.50 -17.03
CA GLU A 298 -0.70 30.28 -18.19
C GLU A 298 0.21 29.46 -19.10
N LYS A 299 1.16 28.73 -18.50
CA LYS A 299 2.04 27.81 -19.22
C LYS A 299 2.38 26.62 -18.35
N SER A 300 2.38 25.43 -18.93
CA SER A 300 3.01 24.24 -18.38
C SER A 300 4.02 23.66 -19.37
N ILE A 301 5.03 22.98 -18.84
CA ILE A 301 6.06 22.28 -19.61
C ILE A 301 6.29 20.90 -19.00
N ILE A 302 6.04 19.84 -19.77
CA ILE A 302 6.40 18.47 -19.36
C ILE A 302 7.90 18.27 -19.52
N ILE A 303 8.55 17.73 -18.49
CA ILE A 303 10.01 17.59 -18.39
C ILE A 303 10.41 16.28 -17.73
N THR A 304 11.70 16.00 -17.64
CA THR A 304 12.24 14.68 -17.31
C THR A 304 11.98 14.18 -15.88
N SER A 305 11.70 15.04 -14.90
CA SER A 305 11.38 14.62 -13.53
C SER A 305 10.72 15.73 -12.71
N GLY A 306 10.05 15.37 -11.61
CA GLY A 306 9.56 16.35 -10.62
C GLY A 306 10.69 17.14 -9.95
N THR A 307 11.87 16.54 -9.75
CA THR A 307 13.06 17.26 -9.26
C THR A 307 13.49 18.36 -10.24
N ASN A 308 13.50 18.06 -11.54
CA ASN A 308 13.80 19.06 -12.56
C ASN A 308 12.72 20.14 -12.65
N ALA A 309 11.47 19.85 -12.28
CA ALA A 309 10.43 20.87 -12.16
C ALA A 309 10.74 21.88 -11.06
N LEU A 310 11.19 21.40 -9.89
CA LEU A 310 11.63 22.26 -8.80
C LEU A 310 12.86 23.09 -9.19
N VAL A 311 13.86 22.47 -9.84
CA VAL A 311 15.05 23.19 -10.36
C VAL A 311 14.65 24.28 -11.36
N ALA A 312 13.80 23.95 -12.33
CA ALA A 312 13.34 24.91 -13.33
C ALA A 312 12.54 26.05 -12.69
N GLY A 313 11.68 25.75 -11.72
CA GLY A 313 10.92 26.74 -10.96
C GLY A 313 11.80 27.71 -10.19
N LEU A 314 12.77 27.17 -9.44
CA LEU A 314 13.74 27.96 -8.67
C LEU A 314 14.56 28.89 -9.58
N LEU A 315 15.07 28.38 -10.70
CA LEU A 315 15.80 29.20 -11.68
C LEU A 315 14.91 30.30 -12.29
N ALA A 316 13.63 29.99 -12.58
CA ALA A 316 12.70 30.94 -13.20
C ALA A 316 12.40 32.14 -12.31
N VAL A 317 12.27 31.92 -10.99
CA VAL A 317 12.09 32.99 -9.99
C VAL A 317 13.42 33.65 -9.58
N GLY A 318 14.53 33.21 -10.15
CA GLY A 318 15.85 33.80 -9.96
C GLY A 318 16.53 33.43 -8.65
N VAL A 319 16.24 32.24 -8.10
CA VAL A 319 17.01 31.67 -6.99
C VAL A 319 18.37 31.19 -7.50
N GLY A 320 19.43 31.50 -6.75
CA GLY A 320 20.78 31.05 -7.07
C GLY A 320 21.75 31.09 -5.88
N PRO A 321 23.06 31.15 -6.15
CA PRO A 321 24.09 31.21 -5.12
C PRO A 321 23.84 32.34 -4.11
N LYS A 322 24.01 31.99 -2.82
CA LYS A 322 23.81 32.85 -1.63
C LYS A 322 22.35 33.04 -1.19
N ASP A 323 21.39 32.56 -1.95
CA ASP A 323 19.99 32.61 -1.54
C ASP A 323 19.65 31.49 -0.54
N GLU A 324 18.70 31.79 0.34
CA GLU A 324 18.04 30.85 1.24
C GLU A 324 16.65 30.50 0.71
N VAL A 325 16.30 29.22 0.72
CA VAL A 325 14.97 28.72 0.34
C VAL A 325 14.34 27.97 1.50
N ILE A 326 13.17 28.41 1.96
CA ILE A 326 12.48 27.79 3.10
C ILE A 326 11.73 26.54 2.63
N ILE A 327 11.95 25.40 3.29
CA ILE A 327 11.32 24.10 2.99
C ILE A 327 10.86 23.40 4.27
N PRO A 328 9.85 22.50 4.23
CA PRO A 328 9.43 21.77 5.43
C PRO A 328 10.40 20.65 5.80
N SER A 329 10.45 20.31 7.09
CA SER A 329 11.22 19.17 7.61
C SER A 329 10.64 17.80 7.17
N TYR A 330 9.36 17.75 6.81
CA TYR A 330 8.68 16.60 6.22
C TYR A 330 8.43 16.85 4.74
N THR A 331 9.27 16.27 3.89
CA THR A 331 9.18 16.30 2.44
C THR A 331 10.03 15.20 1.84
N TYR A 332 9.89 14.88 0.55
CA TYR A 332 10.85 14.01 -0.13
C TYR A 332 12.20 14.73 -0.36
N ILE A 333 13.30 13.97 -0.32
CA ILE A 333 14.69 14.49 -0.46
C ILE A 333 14.91 15.36 -1.71
N ALA A 334 14.15 15.14 -2.78
CA ALA A 334 14.23 15.93 -4.01
C ALA A 334 14.02 17.44 -3.78
N THR A 335 13.19 17.84 -2.80
CA THR A 335 12.96 19.25 -2.48
C THR A 335 14.25 19.94 -2.05
N ALA A 336 15.00 19.35 -1.11
CA ALA A 336 16.29 19.89 -0.67
C ALA A 336 17.35 19.78 -1.78
N ALA A 337 17.37 18.67 -2.53
CA ALA A 337 18.31 18.46 -3.63
C ALA A 337 18.14 19.51 -4.75
N ALA A 338 16.91 19.90 -5.08
CA ALA A 338 16.65 20.94 -6.08
C ALA A 338 17.21 22.30 -5.64
N VAL A 339 17.06 22.67 -4.36
CA VAL A 339 17.64 23.90 -3.79
C VAL A 339 19.16 23.89 -3.88
N LEU A 340 19.81 22.78 -3.53
CA LEU A 340 21.27 22.65 -3.66
C LEU A 340 21.74 22.68 -5.11
N THR A 341 20.97 22.10 -6.03
CA THR A 341 21.29 22.02 -7.46
C THR A 341 21.39 23.41 -8.11
N VAL A 342 20.57 24.37 -7.65
CA VAL A 342 20.65 25.76 -8.11
C VAL A 342 21.69 26.60 -7.34
N GLY A 343 22.45 25.98 -6.43
CA GLY A 343 23.47 26.63 -5.62
C GLY A 343 22.93 27.41 -4.41
N ALA A 344 21.66 27.23 -4.06
CA ALA A 344 21.03 27.88 -2.91
C ALA A 344 21.10 26.99 -1.66
N ILE A 345 20.69 27.53 -0.50
CA ILE A 345 20.74 26.83 0.78
C ILE A 345 19.32 26.54 1.29
N PRO A 346 18.96 25.27 1.58
CA PRO A 346 17.67 24.94 2.15
C PRO A 346 17.61 25.33 3.63
N VAL A 347 16.72 26.25 3.99
CA VAL A 347 16.36 26.59 5.36
C VAL A 347 15.15 25.74 5.74
N VAL A 348 15.33 24.85 6.71
CA VAL A 348 14.32 23.84 7.03
C VAL A 348 13.56 24.26 8.27
N VAL A 349 12.23 24.17 8.19
CA VAL A 349 11.32 24.58 9.28
C VAL A 349 10.39 23.43 9.69
N ASN A 350 9.85 23.49 10.92
CA ASN A 350 8.96 22.46 11.42
C ASN A 350 7.61 22.42 10.68
N ILE A 351 6.96 21.25 10.77
CA ILE A 351 5.55 21.07 10.40
C ILE A 351 4.66 21.24 11.63
N LYS A 352 3.36 21.33 11.39
CA LYS A 352 2.31 21.33 12.42
C LYS A 352 1.50 20.03 12.39
N SER A 353 0.54 19.91 13.29
CA SER A 353 -0.28 18.70 13.47
C SER A 353 -1.08 18.25 12.23
N ASP A 354 -1.34 19.16 11.29
CA ASP A 354 -1.95 18.82 9.99
C ASP A 354 -0.94 18.27 8.96
N MET A 355 0.28 17.95 9.41
CA MET A 355 1.38 17.39 8.61
C MET A 355 1.98 18.33 7.56
N THR A 356 1.57 19.61 7.55
CA THR A 356 2.05 20.62 6.60
C THR A 356 2.98 21.64 7.24
N ILE A 357 3.71 22.39 6.42
CA ILE A 357 4.66 23.41 6.86
C ILE A 357 4.02 24.45 7.80
N SER A 358 4.71 24.83 8.88
CA SER A 358 4.22 25.83 9.83
C SER A 358 4.42 27.25 9.30
N LEU A 359 3.34 28.05 9.25
CA LEU A 359 3.38 29.45 8.83
C LEU A 359 4.19 30.33 9.80
N GLU A 360 4.09 30.05 11.10
CA GLU A 360 4.86 30.74 12.15
C GLU A 360 6.36 30.48 11.97
N GLU A 361 6.74 29.23 11.76
CA GLU A 361 8.14 28.86 11.55
C GLU A 361 8.70 29.46 10.25
N ILE A 362 7.90 29.52 9.18
CA ILE A 362 8.28 30.26 7.96
C ILE A 362 8.58 31.71 8.33
N SER A 363 7.65 32.40 9.01
CA SER A 363 7.82 33.81 9.39
C SER A 363 9.09 34.04 10.22
N ASN A 364 9.41 33.13 11.14
CA ASN A 364 10.60 33.20 11.99
C ASN A 364 11.90 32.90 11.24
N ALA A 365 11.84 32.15 10.14
CA ALA A 365 12.99 31.74 9.36
C ALA A 365 13.40 32.73 8.25
N ILE A 366 12.56 33.73 7.95
CA ILE A 366 12.85 34.75 6.93
C ILE A 366 14.06 35.59 7.34
N THR A 367 14.99 35.77 6.41
CA THR A 367 16.15 36.65 6.52
C THR A 367 16.31 37.46 5.23
N ASP A 368 17.26 38.41 5.21
CA ASP A 368 17.60 39.16 3.99
C ASP A 368 18.14 38.30 2.85
N ARG A 369 18.52 37.04 3.11
CA ARG A 369 18.91 36.06 2.09
C ARG A 369 17.76 35.20 1.61
N THR A 370 16.61 35.22 2.28
CA THR A 370 15.46 34.40 1.89
C THR A 370 14.93 34.91 0.54
N LYS A 371 14.88 34.01 -0.43
CA LYS A 371 14.43 34.32 -1.80
C LYS A 371 13.11 33.65 -2.14
N ALA A 372 12.89 32.45 -1.61
CA ALA A 372 11.71 31.67 -1.93
C ALA A 372 11.28 30.74 -0.80
N ILE A 373 10.05 30.26 -0.89
CA ILE A 373 9.46 29.23 -0.04
C ILE A 373 8.97 28.10 -0.94
N ILE A 374 9.26 26.85 -0.58
CA ILE A 374 8.70 25.65 -1.21
C ILE A 374 7.73 24.98 -0.22
N PRO A 375 6.44 25.36 -0.18
CA PRO A 375 5.43 24.54 0.49
C PRO A 375 5.28 23.22 -0.26
N VAL A 376 5.11 22.13 0.50
CA VAL A 376 4.98 20.77 -0.06
C VAL A 376 3.63 20.20 0.34
N HIS A 377 2.81 19.86 -0.65
CA HIS A 377 1.51 19.22 -0.44
C HIS A 377 1.70 17.71 -0.22
N MET A 378 2.22 17.39 0.96
CA MET A 378 2.68 16.06 1.31
C MET A 378 1.54 15.04 1.38
N ASP A 379 1.79 13.85 0.81
CA ASP A 379 0.86 12.71 0.79
C ASP A 379 -0.57 13.08 0.35
N GLY A 380 -0.72 14.05 -0.56
CA GLY A 380 -1.99 14.48 -1.10
C GLY A 380 -2.74 15.56 -0.30
N VAL A 381 -2.17 16.00 0.82
CA VAL A 381 -2.77 17.00 1.73
C VAL A 381 -2.22 18.39 1.44
N GLN A 382 -3.14 19.33 1.26
CA GLN A 382 -2.84 20.73 0.94
C GLN A 382 -2.35 21.52 2.16
N CYS A 383 -1.37 22.39 1.91
CA CYS A 383 -0.89 23.38 2.87
C CYS A 383 -1.93 24.50 3.03
N ASP A 384 -1.75 25.36 4.03
CA ASP A 384 -2.46 26.65 4.11
C ASP A 384 -1.89 27.64 3.08
N ILE A 385 -2.07 27.31 1.79
CA ILE A 385 -1.31 27.89 0.70
C ILE A 385 -1.63 29.37 0.48
N GLU A 386 -2.88 29.78 0.69
CA GLU A 386 -3.26 31.21 0.61
C GLU A 386 -2.53 32.05 1.66
N ALA A 387 -2.46 31.57 2.92
CA ALA A 387 -1.74 32.26 3.97
C ALA A 387 -0.23 32.33 3.72
N ILE A 388 0.34 31.26 3.14
CA ILE A 388 1.76 31.22 2.75
C ILE A 388 2.05 32.23 1.62
N VAL A 389 1.19 32.29 0.59
CA VAL A 389 1.31 33.26 -0.51
C VAL A 389 1.16 34.69 -0.01
N GLU A 390 0.22 34.94 0.91
CA GLU A 390 0.06 36.27 1.53
C GLU A 390 1.32 36.68 2.32
N LEU A 391 1.88 35.78 3.12
CA LEU A 391 3.13 36.03 3.85
C LEU A 391 4.32 36.27 2.91
N ALA A 392 4.42 35.48 1.84
CA ALA A 392 5.47 35.61 0.85
C ALA A 392 5.40 36.97 0.13
N ALA A 393 4.20 37.40 -0.27
CA ALA A 393 3.98 38.69 -0.91
C ALA A 393 4.39 39.87 -0.01
N LYS A 394 4.05 39.83 1.29
CA LYS A 394 4.46 40.85 2.28
C LYS A 394 5.98 40.98 2.42
N ASN A 395 6.72 39.92 2.13
CA ASN A 395 8.18 39.85 2.27
C ASN A 395 8.92 39.81 0.92
N ASN A 396 8.21 40.03 -0.20
CA ASN A 396 8.78 39.97 -1.56
C ASN A 396 9.51 38.65 -1.86
N LEU A 397 8.93 37.54 -1.40
CA LEU A 397 9.44 36.18 -1.62
C LEU A 397 8.62 35.47 -2.70
N SER A 398 9.28 34.59 -3.45
CA SER A 398 8.59 33.72 -4.39
C SER A 398 8.07 32.45 -3.74
N VAL A 399 6.98 31.90 -4.27
CA VAL A 399 6.39 30.64 -3.81
C VAL A 399 6.44 29.61 -4.93
N ILE A 400 7.09 28.47 -4.67
CA ILE A 400 7.12 27.31 -5.57
C ILE A 400 6.34 26.19 -4.90
N GLU A 401 5.14 25.88 -5.38
CA GLU A 401 4.35 24.79 -4.84
C GLU A 401 4.91 23.44 -5.31
N ASP A 402 5.37 22.59 -4.37
CA ASP A 402 5.67 21.20 -4.65
C ASP A 402 4.37 20.36 -4.55
N VAL A 403 3.81 20.06 -5.71
CA VAL A 403 2.56 19.33 -5.91
C VAL A 403 2.83 17.87 -6.31
N ALA A 404 4.06 17.37 -6.11
CA ALA A 404 4.48 16.05 -6.58
C ALA A 404 3.62 14.89 -6.05
N GLN A 405 2.93 15.06 -4.92
CA GLN A 405 2.04 14.06 -4.33
C GLN A 405 0.57 14.47 -4.27
N ALA A 406 0.21 15.63 -4.82
CA ALA A 406 -1.13 16.22 -4.69
C ALA A 406 -1.73 16.69 -6.03
N MET A 407 -1.36 16.02 -7.14
CA MET A 407 -1.91 16.34 -8.45
C MET A 407 -3.44 16.19 -8.48
N GLY A 408 -4.12 17.23 -8.97
CA GLY A 408 -5.58 17.33 -8.98
C GLY A 408 -6.19 17.78 -7.66
N GLY A 409 -5.41 17.86 -6.57
CA GLY A 409 -5.85 18.42 -5.31
C GLY A 409 -6.27 19.87 -5.44
N LYS A 410 -7.10 20.33 -4.51
CA LYS A 410 -7.63 21.71 -4.49
C LYS A 410 -7.51 22.32 -3.11
N PHE A 411 -7.59 23.64 -3.07
CA PHE A 411 -7.84 24.40 -1.86
C PHE A 411 -8.84 25.50 -2.21
N ASN A 412 -9.92 25.63 -1.43
CA ASN A 412 -10.98 26.61 -1.70
C ASN A 412 -11.50 26.57 -3.15
N GLY A 413 -11.60 25.37 -3.72
CA GLY A 413 -12.09 25.13 -5.09
C GLY A 413 -11.09 25.36 -6.23
N LYS A 414 -9.90 25.91 -5.97
CA LYS A 414 -8.84 26.13 -6.97
C LYS A 414 -7.77 25.04 -6.90
N TYR A 415 -7.22 24.63 -8.06
CA TYR A 415 -6.22 23.56 -8.12
C TYR A 415 -4.89 23.96 -7.46
N LEU A 416 -4.28 23.02 -6.73
CA LEU A 416 -2.94 23.19 -6.17
C LEU A 416 -1.90 23.40 -7.28
N GLY A 417 -0.85 24.17 -6.98
CA GLY A 417 0.15 24.62 -7.93
C GLY A 417 -0.16 25.95 -8.60
N THR A 418 -1.39 26.45 -8.50
CA THR A 418 -1.84 27.69 -9.17
C THR A 418 -1.85 28.91 -8.25
N PHE A 419 -1.50 28.75 -6.97
CA PHE A 419 -1.51 29.82 -5.96
C PHE A 419 -0.20 30.58 -5.91
N GLY A 420 0.92 29.85 -5.95
CA GLY A 420 2.26 30.40 -6.01
C GLY A 420 2.66 30.87 -7.40
N ASP A 421 3.94 31.23 -7.54
CA ASP A 421 4.53 31.65 -8.81
C ASP A 421 4.74 30.47 -9.77
N ILE A 422 5.08 29.31 -9.21
CA ILE A 422 5.38 28.08 -9.94
C ILE A 422 4.70 26.88 -9.25
N GLY A 423 4.05 26.03 -10.01
CA GLY A 423 3.62 24.69 -9.60
C GLY A 423 4.55 23.61 -10.18
N CYS A 424 5.03 22.72 -9.31
CA CYS A 424 5.93 21.63 -9.67
C CYS A 424 5.26 20.27 -9.44
N PHE A 425 5.21 19.44 -10.47
CA PHE A 425 4.55 18.14 -10.44
C PHE A 425 5.51 17.02 -10.79
N SER A 426 5.25 15.82 -10.28
CA SER A 426 5.98 14.60 -10.61
C SER A 426 5.08 13.63 -11.35
N LEU A 427 5.64 12.96 -12.36
CA LEU A 427 5.01 11.91 -13.16
C LEU A 427 5.75 10.56 -13.04
N ASN A 428 6.65 10.45 -12.05
CA ASN A 428 7.27 9.20 -11.64
C ASN A 428 6.21 8.10 -11.43
N ARG A 429 6.63 6.84 -11.56
CA ARG A 429 5.83 5.65 -11.29
C ARG A 429 4.88 5.85 -10.13
N ASP A 430 5.31 6.24 -8.94
CA ASP A 430 4.45 6.19 -7.75
C ASP A 430 3.46 7.38 -7.58
N LYS A 431 3.16 8.16 -8.65
CA LYS A 431 2.29 9.34 -8.58
C LYS A 431 0.87 9.09 -9.09
N ILE A 432 -0.04 10.04 -8.85
CA ILE A 432 -1.48 9.94 -9.20
C ILE A 432 -1.65 9.74 -10.71
N LEU A 433 -0.98 10.57 -11.52
CA LEU A 433 -0.80 10.33 -12.95
C LEU A 433 0.66 9.94 -13.19
N SER A 434 0.90 9.04 -14.15
CA SER A 434 2.26 8.57 -14.43
C SER A 434 2.52 8.31 -15.90
N CYS A 435 3.74 8.62 -16.34
CA CYS A 435 4.32 8.15 -17.59
C CYS A 435 5.64 7.37 -17.36
N GLY A 436 5.78 6.77 -16.18
CA GLY A 436 6.98 6.07 -15.74
C GLY A 436 7.99 7.01 -15.08
N GLU A 437 8.54 7.96 -15.83
CA GLU A 437 9.35 9.08 -15.30
C GLU A 437 8.98 10.37 -16.01
N GLY A 438 8.95 11.47 -15.25
CA GLY A 438 8.62 12.79 -15.76
C GLY A 438 8.27 13.77 -14.66
N GLY A 439 8.04 15.01 -15.05
CA GLY A 439 7.54 16.09 -14.21
C GLY A 439 6.89 17.17 -15.05
N ILE A 440 6.28 18.14 -14.38
CA ILE A 440 5.69 19.30 -15.03
C ILE A 440 6.09 20.52 -14.22
N VAL A 441 6.64 21.54 -14.90
CA VAL A 441 6.76 22.88 -14.33
C VAL A 441 5.69 23.76 -14.95
N ALA A 442 4.89 24.42 -14.12
CA ALA A 442 3.78 25.23 -14.58
C ALA A 442 3.75 26.57 -13.85
N THR A 443 3.20 27.59 -14.50
CA THR A 443 3.09 28.93 -13.93
C THR A 443 1.78 29.58 -14.35
N THR A 444 1.24 30.43 -13.49
CA THR A 444 0.14 31.36 -13.79
C THR A 444 0.68 32.74 -14.21
N ARG A 445 2.00 32.94 -14.17
CA ARG A 445 2.67 34.20 -14.45
C ARG A 445 3.19 34.25 -15.89
N ALA A 446 2.61 35.13 -16.70
CA ALA A 446 3.03 35.36 -18.08
C ALA A 446 4.51 35.79 -18.19
N ASP A 447 5.03 36.53 -17.22
CA ASP A 447 6.43 37.00 -17.22
C ASP A 447 7.47 35.88 -16.98
N LEU A 448 7.04 34.70 -16.52
CA LEU A 448 7.91 33.54 -16.32
C LEU A 448 7.89 32.55 -17.49
N ARG A 449 6.93 32.69 -18.43
CA ARG A 449 6.76 31.77 -19.56
C ARG A 449 8.03 31.63 -20.40
N GLU A 450 8.55 32.74 -20.94
CA GLU A 450 9.73 32.71 -21.82
C GLU A 450 10.98 32.20 -21.08
N LYS A 451 11.13 32.54 -19.79
CA LYS A 451 12.23 32.04 -18.97
C LYS A 451 12.19 30.53 -18.82
N LEU A 452 11.03 29.95 -18.52
CA LEU A 452 10.87 28.50 -18.36
C LEU A 452 11.19 27.76 -19.67
N LEU A 453 10.82 28.30 -20.82
CA LEU A 453 11.14 27.71 -22.13
C LEU A 453 12.66 27.69 -22.37
N CYS A 454 13.37 28.78 -22.07
CA CYS A 454 14.84 28.81 -22.13
C CYS A 454 15.48 27.83 -21.12
N ILE A 455 14.99 27.81 -19.87
CA ILE A 455 15.56 26.99 -18.78
C ILE A 455 15.45 25.49 -19.09
N THR A 456 14.32 25.04 -19.63
CA THR A 456 14.04 23.62 -19.83
C THR A 456 14.66 23.05 -21.12
N ASP A 457 15.03 23.92 -22.07
CA ASP A 457 15.69 23.52 -23.31
C ASP A 457 16.64 24.60 -23.87
N HIS A 458 17.95 24.27 -23.91
CA HIS A 458 18.99 25.11 -24.52
C HIS A 458 18.65 25.64 -25.93
N GLY A 459 17.94 24.83 -26.72
CA GLY A 459 17.71 25.08 -28.14
C GLY A 459 16.38 25.72 -28.47
N TYR A 460 15.52 25.97 -27.48
CA TYR A 460 14.12 26.30 -27.75
C TYR A 460 13.95 27.55 -28.62
N SER A 461 14.71 28.61 -28.33
CA SER A 461 14.69 29.86 -29.10
C SER A 461 15.27 29.74 -30.51
N PHE A 462 16.02 28.67 -30.81
CA PHE A 462 16.53 28.40 -32.16
C PHE A 462 15.56 27.55 -32.99
N ASN A 463 14.49 27.02 -32.40
CA ASN A 463 13.50 26.28 -33.15
C ASN A 463 12.77 27.24 -34.11
N PRO A 464 12.81 27.00 -35.44
CA PRO A 464 12.11 27.84 -36.41
C PRO A 464 10.61 27.99 -36.15
N LEU A 465 9.98 27.01 -35.49
CA LEU A 465 8.56 27.03 -35.12
C LEU A 465 8.25 27.98 -33.94
N HIS A 466 9.23 28.26 -33.08
CA HIS A 466 9.03 29.01 -31.83
C HIS A 466 9.88 30.29 -31.73
N LYS A 467 10.64 30.62 -32.78
CA LYS A 467 11.57 31.77 -32.80
C LYS A 467 10.88 33.11 -32.47
N ASP A 468 9.61 33.23 -32.82
CA ASP A 468 8.82 34.46 -32.66
C ASP A 468 8.10 34.51 -31.28
N GLU A 469 8.23 33.48 -30.44
CA GLU A 469 7.64 33.44 -29.08
C GLU A 469 8.42 34.28 -28.05
N PHE A 470 9.66 34.67 -28.36
CA PHE A 470 10.51 35.46 -27.46
C PHE A 470 10.41 36.94 -27.78
N SER A 471 9.61 37.65 -26.99
CA SER A 471 9.37 39.08 -27.17
C SER A 471 9.70 39.91 -25.92
N THR A 472 9.74 39.28 -24.75
CA THR A 472 9.89 39.97 -23.46
C THR A 472 11.27 39.82 -22.85
N ILE A 473 12.02 38.77 -23.20
CA ILE A 473 13.40 38.56 -22.72
C ILE A 473 14.38 38.30 -23.85
N LYS A 474 15.68 38.50 -23.56
CA LYS A 474 16.75 37.97 -24.40
C LYS A 474 16.95 36.47 -24.06
N PRO A 475 16.86 35.54 -25.03
CA PRO A 475 17.10 34.12 -24.77
C PRO A 475 18.49 33.84 -24.17
N PHE A 476 18.57 32.82 -23.32
CA PHE A 476 19.78 32.40 -22.63
C PHE A 476 19.90 30.87 -22.57
N LEU A 477 21.09 30.37 -22.22
CA LEU A 477 21.36 28.93 -22.11
C LEU A 477 20.69 28.35 -20.86
N GLY A 478 19.76 27.41 -21.04
CA GLY A 478 19.17 26.63 -19.96
C GLY A 478 19.83 25.28 -19.75
N LEU A 479 19.01 24.25 -19.61
CA LEU A 479 19.36 22.84 -19.42
C LEU A 479 18.65 21.99 -20.48
N SER A 480 18.95 20.69 -20.51
CA SER A 480 18.26 19.73 -21.37
C SER A 480 17.31 18.86 -20.54
N MET A 481 16.10 19.36 -20.31
CA MET A 481 15.07 18.69 -19.48
C MET A 481 13.92 18.11 -20.32
N ARG A 482 14.09 18.00 -21.64
CA ARG A 482 13.08 17.51 -22.58
C ARG A 482 12.71 16.04 -22.35
N VAL A 483 11.42 15.72 -22.48
CA VAL A 483 10.92 14.34 -22.64
C VAL A 483 10.62 14.03 -24.11
N SER A 484 10.43 12.74 -24.42
CA SER A 484 9.96 12.31 -25.74
C SER A 484 8.46 12.48 -25.88
N ASP A 485 7.97 12.50 -27.12
CA ASP A 485 6.53 12.55 -27.42
C ASP A 485 5.77 11.31 -26.95
N ILE A 486 6.47 10.22 -26.64
CA ILE A 486 5.90 9.04 -25.99
C ILE A 486 5.36 9.42 -24.60
N SER A 487 6.13 10.17 -23.81
CA SER A 487 5.69 10.65 -22.49
C SER A 487 4.49 11.59 -22.63
N GLY A 488 4.53 12.51 -23.60
CA GLY A 488 3.39 13.38 -23.92
C GLY A 488 2.13 12.58 -24.24
N ALA A 489 2.22 11.61 -25.14
CA ALA A 489 1.09 10.79 -25.57
C ALA A 489 0.46 9.99 -24.43
N ILE A 490 1.28 9.39 -23.55
CA ILE A 490 0.80 8.71 -22.33
C ILE A 490 0.06 9.70 -21.43
N MET A 491 0.66 10.89 -21.24
CA MET A 491 0.13 11.87 -20.30
C MET A 491 -1.18 12.52 -20.74
N ARG A 492 -1.44 12.63 -22.04
CA ARG A 492 -2.76 13.07 -22.55
C ARG A 492 -3.86 12.12 -22.10
N VAL A 493 -3.65 10.82 -22.30
CA VAL A 493 -4.59 9.77 -21.86
C VAL A 493 -4.74 9.76 -20.32
N GLN A 494 -3.64 9.86 -19.59
CA GLN A 494 -3.67 9.92 -18.13
C GLN A 494 -4.42 11.16 -17.60
N LEU A 495 -4.27 12.31 -18.27
CA LEU A 495 -4.96 13.54 -17.88
C LEU A 495 -6.48 13.44 -18.01
N GLU A 496 -6.98 12.72 -19.01
CA GLU A 496 -8.41 12.40 -19.16
C GLU A 496 -8.92 11.57 -17.98
N LYS A 497 -8.08 10.65 -17.47
CA LYS A 497 -8.40 9.76 -16.34
C LYS A 497 -8.35 10.43 -14.96
N LEU A 498 -7.78 11.64 -14.83
CA LEU A 498 -7.55 12.30 -13.53
C LEU A 498 -8.78 12.27 -12.60
N SER A 499 -9.95 12.69 -13.08
CA SER A 499 -11.16 12.75 -12.24
C SER A 499 -11.59 11.37 -11.74
N LYS A 500 -11.52 10.35 -12.59
CA LYS A 500 -11.86 8.95 -12.25
C LYS A 500 -10.88 8.39 -11.22
N ILE A 501 -9.60 8.71 -11.35
CA ILE A 501 -8.56 8.29 -10.40
C ILE A 501 -8.83 8.91 -9.04
N GLN A 502 -9.12 10.22 -8.99
CA GLN A 502 -9.44 10.92 -7.75
C GLN A 502 -10.69 10.37 -7.07
N GLU A 503 -11.73 10.06 -7.84
CA GLU A 503 -12.96 9.44 -7.32
C GLU A 503 -12.68 8.07 -6.70
N ALA A 504 -11.86 7.23 -7.36
CA ALA A 504 -11.47 5.92 -6.84
C ALA A 504 -10.69 6.00 -5.52
N TYR A 505 -9.81 7.00 -5.37
CA TYR A 505 -9.12 7.29 -4.11
C TYR A 505 -10.08 7.77 -3.03
N ARG A 506 -10.98 8.71 -3.37
CA ARG A 506 -11.96 9.27 -2.44
C ARG A 506 -12.92 8.22 -1.91
N GLU A 507 -13.51 7.39 -2.77
CA GLU A 507 -14.41 6.29 -2.40
C GLU A 507 -13.76 5.38 -1.34
N ARG A 508 -12.48 5.02 -1.55
CA ARG A 508 -11.74 4.14 -0.63
C ARG A 508 -11.39 4.83 0.68
N LYS A 509 -10.94 6.09 0.64
CA LYS A 509 -10.66 6.85 1.85
C LYS A 509 -11.93 7.05 2.68
N GLU A 510 -13.09 7.30 2.06
CA GLU A 510 -14.38 7.42 2.76
C GLU A 510 -14.76 6.14 3.51
N ILE A 511 -14.50 4.97 2.93
CA ILE A 511 -14.70 3.68 3.62
C ILE A 511 -13.85 3.61 4.89
N PHE A 512 -12.57 3.92 4.78
CA PHE A 512 -11.69 3.96 5.94
C PHE A 512 -12.14 4.98 6.98
N LEU A 513 -12.47 6.21 6.58
CA LEU A 513 -12.90 7.26 7.50
C LEU A 513 -14.18 6.84 8.26
N LYS A 514 -15.09 6.12 7.61
CA LYS A 514 -16.29 5.58 8.23
C LYS A 514 -15.96 4.54 9.30
N GLU A 515 -15.14 3.55 8.97
CA GLU A 515 -14.75 2.50 9.93
C GLU A 515 -13.87 3.08 11.07
N LEU A 516 -13.04 4.07 10.76
CA LEU A 516 -12.16 4.73 11.72
C LEU A 516 -12.85 5.80 12.57
N SER A 517 -14.12 6.15 12.28
CA SER A 517 -14.87 7.13 13.08
C SER A 517 -15.18 6.66 14.50
N GLN A 518 -14.99 5.37 14.78
CA GLN A 518 -15.32 4.72 16.05
C GLN A 518 -14.07 4.34 16.87
N ILE A 519 -12.87 4.72 16.41
CA ILE A 519 -11.64 4.44 17.15
C ILE A 519 -11.61 5.25 18.45
N GLY A 520 -11.13 4.65 19.53
CA GLY A 520 -11.13 5.29 20.85
C GLY A 520 -10.23 6.52 20.97
N ASP A 521 -10.36 7.22 22.09
CA ASP A 521 -9.76 8.55 22.36
C ASP A 521 -8.23 8.60 22.28
N ASN A 522 -7.56 7.45 22.21
CA ASN A 522 -6.10 7.36 22.06
C ASN A 522 -5.62 7.54 20.61
N PHE A 523 -6.53 7.61 19.65
CA PHE A 523 -6.23 7.77 18.22
C PHE A 523 -6.98 8.95 17.63
N GLU A 524 -6.40 9.56 16.61
CA GLU A 524 -7.00 10.67 15.87
C GLU A 524 -6.65 10.54 14.40
N ILE A 525 -7.64 10.71 13.52
CA ILE A 525 -7.38 10.81 12.09
C ILE A 525 -7.01 12.24 11.77
N ILE A 526 -5.82 12.45 11.20
CA ILE A 526 -5.40 13.78 10.77
C ILE A 526 -6.19 14.12 9.50
N ALA A 527 -7.12 15.07 9.63
CA ALA A 527 -7.94 15.53 8.53
C ALA A 527 -7.21 16.60 7.70
N ALA A 528 -7.46 16.58 6.40
CA ALA A 528 -7.05 17.68 5.52
C ALA A 528 -7.84 18.95 5.86
N ARG A 529 -7.21 20.11 5.76
CA ARG A 529 -7.82 21.42 6.05
C ARG A 529 -9.05 21.72 5.19
N ASP A 530 -8.97 21.31 3.93
CA ASP A 530 -10.08 21.34 2.96
C ASP A 530 -10.32 19.90 2.49
N SER A 531 -11.23 19.20 3.17
CA SER A 531 -11.51 17.79 2.85
C SER A 531 -12.04 17.59 1.42
N ALA A 532 -12.68 18.60 0.82
CA ALA A 532 -13.17 18.50 -0.56
C ALA A 532 -12.01 18.55 -1.57
N GLY A 533 -10.93 19.22 -1.21
CA GLY A 533 -9.72 19.38 -2.02
C GLY A 533 -8.64 18.30 -1.84
N ASP A 534 -8.79 17.40 -0.87
CA ASP A 534 -7.84 16.31 -0.59
C ASP A 534 -7.76 15.30 -1.76
N CYS A 535 -6.53 14.91 -2.14
CA CYS A 535 -6.29 13.88 -3.14
C CYS A 535 -6.63 12.46 -2.65
N CYS A 536 -6.82 12.27 -1.35
CA CYS A 536 -7.25 11.02 -0.74
C CYS A 536 -6.29 9.83 -0.95
N THR A 537 -5.01 10.09 -1.22
CA THR A 537 -4.01 9.05 -1.52
C THR A 537 -3.51 8.32 -0.27
N SER A 538 -3.76 8.87 0.91
CA SER A 538 -3.34 8.30 2.19
C SER A 538 -4.26 8.67 3.35
N ILE A 539 -4.08 7.94 4.45
CA ILE A 539 -4.66 8.21 5.76
C ILE A 539 -3.51 8.32 6.76
N HIS A 540 -3.58 9.34 7.60
CA HIS A 540 -2.68 9.50 8.73
C HIS A 540 -3.45 9.30 10.03
N ILE A 541 -2.96 8.37 10.85
CA ILE A 541 -3.51 8.05 12.18
C ILE A 541 -2.51 8.54 13.21
N ASN A 542 -2.83 9.62 13.92
CA ASN A 542 -2.07 10.05 15.08
C ASN A 542 -2.45 9.16 16.27
N CYS A 543 -1.47 8.40 16.78
CA CYS A 543 -1.63 7.52 17.93
C CYS A 543 -1.40 8.23 19.26
N LYS A 544 -1.27 9.57 19.29
CA LYS A 544 -1.02 10.46 20.45
C LYS A 544 0.25 10.16 21.27
N ALA A 545 0.92 9.05 21.00
CA ALA A 545 2.16 8.64 21.64
C ALA A 545 2.99 7.75 20.69
N PRO A 546 4.33 7.92 20.64
CA PRO A 546 5.20 7.16 19.75
C PRO A 546 5.24 5.64 19.99
N ASP A 547 5.19 5.21 21.25
CA ASP A 547 5.18 3.79 21.63
C ASP A 547 3.90 3.10 21.16
N ARG A 548 2.75 3.78 21.29
CA ARG A 548 1.47 3.32 20.74
C ARG A 548 1.52 3.16 19.23
N ALA A 549 2.10 4.13 18.52
CA ALA A 549 2.29 4.05 17.07
C ALA A 549 3.12 2.81 16.68
N MET A 550 4.20 2.51 17.41
CA MET A 550 5.02 1.31 17.16
C MET A 550 4.27 0.01 17.44
N ILE A 551 3.51 -0.06 18.53
CA ILE A 551 2.71 -1.25 18.88
C ILE A 551 1.64 -1.49 17.81
N LEU A 552 0.90 -0.45 17.40
CA LEU A 552 -0.11 -0.55 16.36
C LEU A 552 0.51 -0.94 15.02
N SER A 553 1.63 -0.32 14.63
CA SER A 553 2.37 -0.69 13.41
C SER A 553 2.75 -2.17 13.37
N LYS A 554 3.26 -2.71 14.49
CA LYS A 554 3.61 -4.13 14.60
C LYS A 554 2.39 -5.04 14.43
N LYS A 555 1.27 -4.69 15.07
CA LYS A 555 0.00 -5.42 14.93
C LYS A 555 -0.53 -5.37 13.51
N LEU A 556 -0.55 -4.19 12.89
CA LEU A 556 -0.96 -4.02 11.48
C LEU A 556 -0.11 -4.90 10.56
N LEU A 557 1.21 -4.93 10.75
CA LEU A 557 2.11 -5.76 9.95
C LEU A 557 1.84 -7.26 10.13
N GLN A 558 1.51 -7.73 11.35
CA GLN A 558 1.09 -9.11 11.60
C GLN A 558 -0.19 -9.48 10.83
N HIS A 559 -1.03 -8.50 10.52
CA HIS A 559 -2.22 -8.61 9.69
C HIS A 559 -1.97 -8.27 8.20
N GLN A 560 -0.70 -8.21 7.77
CA GLN A 560 -0.31 -7.87 6.39
C GLN A 560 -0.74 -6.46 5.93
N ILE A 561 -1.03 -5.57 6.89
CA ILE A 561 -1.32 -4.17 6.63
C ILE A 561 -0.03 -3.39 6.85
N TYR A 562 0.58 -2.95 5.75
CA TYR A 562 1.80 -2.16 5.82
C TYR A 562 1.49 -0.73 6.27
N SER A 563 1.86 -0.41 7.50
CA SER A 563 1.81 0.93 8.04
C SER A 563 2.93 1.10 9.06
N ILE A 564 3.75 2.13 8.87
CA ILE A 564 4.89 2.45 9.73
C ILE A 564 4.82 3.90 10.18
N PRO A 565 5.42 4.24 11.34
CA PRO A 565 5.57 5.64 11.74
C PRO A 565 6.30 6.44 10.68
N VAL A 566 5.81 7.65 10.41
CA VAL A 566 6.25 8.45 9.26
C VAL A 566 7.75 8.74 9.33
N THR A 567 8.31 8.92 10.53
CA THR A 567 9.76 9.08 10.76
C THR A 567 10.66 7.95 10.29
N LEU A 568 10.13 6.74 10.12
CA LEU A 568 10.90 5.58 9.61
C LEU A 568 11.09 5.64 8.09
N ARG A 569 10.39 6.55 7.39
CA ARG A 569 10.60 6.83 5.97
C ARG A 569 11.86 7.67 5.78
N ASN A 570 13.01 6.99 5.61
CA ASN A 570 14.33 7.65 5.51
C ASN A 570 14.40 8.77 4.45
N ALA A 571 13.71 8.62 3.33
CA ALA A 571 13.71 9.61 2.25
C ALA A 571 12.74 10.79 2.46
N HIS A 572 12.07 10.89 3.62
CA HIS A 572 11.01 11.88 3.85
C HIS A 572 11.24 12.83 5.05
N CYS A 573 12.32 12.66 5.81
CA CYS A 573 12.61 13.46 7.00
C CYS A 573 13.99 14.07 6.89
N VAL A 574 14.09 15.39 6.92
CA VAL A 574 15.34 16.12 6.59
C VAL A 574 16.52 15.73 7.48
N TRP A 575 16.29 15.46 8.77
CA TRP A 575 17.37 15.08 9.69
C TRP A 575 18.03 13.73 9.35
N LYS A 576 17.42 12.92 8.48
CA LYS A 576 18.01 11.69 7.94
C LYS A 576 19.04 11.97 6.84
N TRP A 577 19.03 13.17 6.27
CA TRP A 577 19.93 13.60 5.20
C TRP A 577 21.01 14.56 5.69
N LYS A 578 21.15 14.75 7.02
CA LYS A 578 22.11 15.69 7.61
C LYS A 578 23.54 15.55 7.09
N ASP A 579 23.95 14.33 6.72
CA ASP A 579 25.29 14.03 6.21
C ASP A 579 25.43 14.35 4.71
N MET A 580 24.30 14.49 4.00
CA MET A 580 24.16 14.98 2.62
C MET A 580 23.84 16.49 2.59
N LEU A 581 23.83 17.15 3.74
CA LEU A 581 23.61 18.59 3.89
C LEU A 581 24.84 19.20 4.58
N GLY A 582 25.11 20.49 4.38
CA GLY A 582 26.34 21.11 4.86
C GLY A 582 27.57 20.60 4.09
N ALA A 583 28.55 20.01 4.78
CA ALA A 583 29.80 19.57 4.15
C ALA A 583 29.61 18.49 3.07
N GLY A 584 28.64 17.59 3.21
CA GLY A 584 28.37 16.54 2.23
C GLY A 584 27.36 16.91 1.13
N ALA A 585 27.04 18.20 0.98
CA ALA A 585 26.04 18.68 0.01
C ALA A 585 26.47 18.55 -1.46
N SER A 586 27.76 18.34 -1.72
CA SER A 586 28.31 18.20 -3.07
C SER A 586 29.50 17.23 -3.04
N SER A 587 29.75 16.56 -4.17
CA SER A 587 30.98 15.76 -4.37
C SER A 587 32.23 16.62 -4.60
N ASP A 588 32.05 17.92 -4.89
CA ASP A 588 33.10 18.91 -5.04
C ASP A 588 32.76 20.16 -4.21
N ASP A 589 33.64 20.51 -3.28
CA ASP A 589 33.48 21.65 -2.37
C ASP A 589 33.26 22.97 -3.12
N ARG A 590 33.81 23.13 -4.34
CA ARG A 590 33.62 24.36 -5.14
C ARG A 590 32.16 24.58 -5.55
N LEU A 591 31.36 23.52 -5.57
CA LEU A 591 29.93 23.56 -5.87
C LEU A 591 29.07 23.55 -4.60
N ASN A 592 29.69 23.47 -3.41
CA ASN A 592 28.98 23.40 -2.15
C ASN A 592 28.48 24.81 -1.74
N PRO A 593 27.15 25.05 -1.72
CA PRO A 593 26.63 26.38 -1.43
C PRO A 593 26.87 26.83 0.01
N PHE A 594 27.08 25.89 0.94
CA PHE A 594 27.37 26.19 2.34
C PHE A 594 28.74 26.86 2.55
N LEU A 595 29.67 26.76 1.60
CA LEU A 595 30.96 27.44 1.66
C LEU A 595 30.89 28.90 1.22
N ASN A 596 29.75 29.36 0.69
CA ASN A 596 29.55 30.73 0.22
C ASN A 596 28.95 31.66 1.29
N THR A 597 28.86 31.21 2.55
CA THR A 597 28.25 31.96 3.65
C THR A 597 28.92 31.65 4.99
N ASP A 598 28.98 32.65 5.87
CA ASP A 598 29.47 32.48 7.24
C ASP A 598 28.38 31.95 8.21
N LYS A 599 27.11 31.94 7.77
CA LYS A 599 26.01 31.40 8.58
C LYS A 599 26.15 29.89 8.68
N LYS A 600 26.08 29.37 9.90
CA LYS A 600 26.05 27.93 10.15
C LYS A 600 24.62 27.42 10.11
N TYR A 601 24.40 26.35 9.36
CA TYR A 601 23.13 25.63 9.29
C TYR A 601 23.28 24.29 9.97
N SER A 602 22.27 23.88 10.72
CA SER A 602 22.23 22.56 11.34
C SER A 602 20.97 21.83 10.95
N TYR A 603 21.14 20.59 10.51
CA TYR A 603 20.05 19.68 10.18
C TYR A 603 19.96 18.54 11.20
N SER A 604 20.47 18.77 12.41
CA SER A 604 20.32 17.83 13.52
C SER A 604 18.86 17.69 13.89
N LYS A 605 18.43 16.45 14.19
CA LYS A 605 17.07 16.16 14.68
C LYS A 605 16.65 17.00 15.89
N ALA A 606 17.61 17.52 16.66
CA ALA A 606 17.35 18.34 17.84
C ALA A 606 16.71 19.71 17.51
N PHE A 607 16.78 20.18 16.27
CA PHE A 607 16.13 21.42 15.81
C PHE A 607 14.71 21.19 15.27
N PHE A 608 14.27 19.92 15.20
CA PHE A 608 12.99 19.54 14.60
C PHE A 608 12.15 18.70 15.56
N LEU A 609 12.16 19.03 16.86
CA LEU A 609 11.50 18.22 17.88
C LEU A 609 9.98 18.20 17.70
N ASP A 610 9.38 19.32 17.30
CA ASP A 610 7.93 19.39 17.07
C ASP A 610 7.52 18.48 15.90
N SER A 611 8.23 18.58 14.78
CA SER A 611 8.04 17.65 13.66
C SER A 611 8.31 16.20 14.07
N LEU A 612 9.36 15.95 14.85
CA LEU A 612 9.71 14.60 15.28
C LEU A 612 8.61 13.97 16.13
N ASP A 613 8.04 14.72 17.07
CA ASP A 613 6.97 14.25 17.96
C ASP A 613 5.69 13.89 17.18
N ILE A 614 5.29 14.78 16.27
CA ILE A 614 4.16 14.54 15.35
C ILE A 614 4.41 13.28 14.53
N LEU A 615 5.53 13.23 13.78
CA LEU A 615 5.79 12.16 12.84
C LEU A 615 6.06 10.80 13.52
N MET A 616 6.56 10.78 14.77
CA MET A 616 6.79 9.54 15.51
C MET A 616 5.49 8.94 16.03
N SER A 617 4.52 9.79 16.34
CA SER A 617 3.19 9.40 16.81
C SER A 617 2.22 9.11 15.67
N THR A 618 2.55 9.47 14.44
CA THR A 618 1.68 9.29 13.28
C THR A 618 2.05 8.07 12.44
N LEU A 619 1.06 7.20 12.21
CA LEU A 619 1.10 6.15 11.20
C LEU A 619 0.52 6.63 9.88
N LYS A 620 1.10 6.16 8.77
CA LYS A 620 0.56 6.38 7.43
C LYS A 620 0.06 5.07 6.83
N ILE A 621 -1.13 5.11 6.24
CA ILE A 621 -1.69 4.04 5.42
C ILE A 621 -1.89 4.60 4.01
N ASP A 622 -1.26 3.98 3.01
CA ASP A 622 -1.50 4.33 1.61
C ASP A 622 -2.83 3.72 1.15
N ILE A 623 -3.65 4.52 0.44
CA ILE A 623 -4.86 4.02 -0.20
C ILE A 623 -4.47 3.27 -1.47
N ASP A 624 -4.94 2.03 -1.59
CA ASP A 624 -4.63 1.16 -2.72
C ASP A 624 -5.85 1.01 -3.63
N VAL A 625 -5.82 1.71 -4.75
CA VAL A 625 -6.89 1.69 -5.76
C VAL A 625 -6.96 0.37 -6.54
N THR A 626 -5.98 -0.53 -6.40
CA THR A 626 -5.98 -1.84 -7.06
C THR A 626 -6.75 -2.91 -6.28
N LYS A 627 -7.04 -2.63 -5.00
CA LYS A 627 -7.92 -3.46 -4.17
C LYS A 627 -9.37 -3.19 -4.54
N ASP A 628 -10.16 -4.26 -4.55
CA ASP A 628 -11.61 -4.12 -4.65
C ASP A 628 -12.19 -3.53 -3.37
N ILE A 629 -13.47 -3.15 -3.43
CA ILE A 629 -14.13 -2.42 -2.34
C ILE A 629 -14.32 -3.29 -1.09
N ASP A 630 -14.46 -4.61 -1.23
CA ASP A 630 -14.65 -5.50 -0.09
C ASP A 630 -13.31 -5.81 0.60
N GLU A 631 -12.22 -5.95 -0.16
CA GLU A 631 -10.85 -5.97 0.35
C GLU A 631 -10.56 -4.68 1.15
N VAL A 632 -10.93 -3.50 0.62
CA VAL A 632 -10.75 -2.20 1.30
C VAL A 632 -11.58 -2.12 2.59
N ARG A 633 -12.85 -2.55 2.58
CA ARG A 633 -13.70 -2.59 3.78
C ARG A 633 -13.12 -3.52 4.85
N SER A 634 -12.71 -4.72 4.47
CA SER A 634 -12.11 -5.71 5.37
C SER A 634 -10.83 -5.16 6.00
N MET A 635 -9.98 -4.51 5.19
CA MET A 635 -8.78 -3.85 5.66
C MET A 635 -9.11 -2.72 6.64
N ALA A 636 -10.03 -1.80 6.29
CA ALA A 636 -10.43 -0.68 7.13
C ALA A 636 -10.96 -1.13 8.51
N ARG A 637 -11.82 -2.16 8.55
CA ARG A 637 -12.31 -2.77 9.79
C ARG A 637 -11.19 -3.37 10.62
N SER A 638 -10.26 -4.07 9.97
CA SER A 638 -9.09 -4.63 10.65
C SER A 638 -8.24 -3.54 11.31
N VAL A 639 -8.06 -2.40 10.63
CA VAL A 639 -7.34 -1.26 11.22
C VAL A 639 -8.09 -0.69 12.43
N ALA A 640 -9.40 -0.46 12.31
CA ALA A 640 -10.22 0.06 13.41
C ALA A 640 -10.17 -0.85 14.65
N LEU A 641 -10.39 -2.16 14.47
CA LEU A 641 -10.32 -3.16 15.54
C LEU A 641 -8.93 -3.22 16.19
N LEU A 642 -7.87 -3.08 15.40
CA LEU A 642 -6.50 -3.08 15.93
C LEU A 642 -6.18 -1.79 16.70
N CYS A 643 -6.80 -0.66 16.34
CA CYS A 643 -6.72 0.56 17.15
C CYS A 643 -7.35 0.31 18.53
N GLU A 644 -8.58 -0.19 18.59
CA GLU A 644 -9.27 -0.54 19.86
C GLU A 644 -8.47 -1.52 20.72
N LYS A 645 -7.90 -2.57 20.11
CA LYS A 645 -7.07 -3.56 20.83
C LYS A 645 -5.71 -3.02 21.28
N THR A 646 -5.35 -1.79 20.90
CA THR A 646 -4.08 -1.12 21.24
C THR A 646 -4.29 0.04 22.21
N GLU A 647 -5.50 0.18 22.75
CA GLU A 647 -5.79 1.11 23.85
C GLU A 647 -4.92 0.93 25.09
#